data_AF-A0A8C4YV23-F1
#
_entry.id   AF-A0A8C4YV23-F1
#
_cell.length_a   1.000
_cell.length_b   1.000
_cell.length_c   1.000
_cell.angle_alpha   90.00
_cell.angle_beta   90.00
_cell.angle_gamma   90.00
#
_symmetry.space_group_name_H-M   'P 1'
#
loop_
_entity.id
_entity.type
_entity.pdbx_description
1 polymer ?
#
loop_
_entity_poly.entity_id
_entity_poly.type
_entity_poly.pdbx_seq_one_letter_code
_entity_poly.pdbx_strand_id
1 'polypeptide(L)'
;MEWPGDFPHDHAFMELLVPGVPSEIDYQQLLQDTEEKLHLNASSIEQSLKELQAKMGGGLTGELPASPTEILQWLSPQSISGTRPVATGHQDIMDFLKALHQYLGSDEEGREETVLLLLVNLSSQCGISFSSPPSSSSSGSLSGQQATSSFPVVNALRDDCSLEVQEAWDDVRRPLRRHLLARLSSCAPEDQGPRRLFTLSLAERVHCLQQLCFLFPEAEVLSHYQAVRSQWVLSFLHAALGSCPAGETGFDRVSSALHAARPALVTAVSEELQVLGGVTETLHAVLAFVAAAYLSPLARELASVMEREAETAVKENTTLSGRILRYSAKSKATVAPMELPKNGRSFNMTSHQLVALSRLACTLLLLESSVEELAVNMAYINSSKDTPCVKGILKKTREERREERREETCAMGDLNQPPGEHHVHPPEALLLADFDWRSAFRGLVPQMAHCVTVVLEDVCSRSLQQEEASFTSGHTLIELSTCVGHTPVTVGDQLAEDDYSHTWPEMDTPRRIAKFCAALLAELEALLPLAVACRDGPLTEVRSSFVEACGRVASAALGRLEERALQVPGSAPLRNLPVLLASCVCIGQRLAHYHARLSDSAPTSAATRVPLTLLPLQRYTDIAEALRDQLTSYSVQVCSTSLLQDAESHHWADPKPFYEGERCSFSLQMWFYFLCGLRSDLWAVLPAGLGRGVLGQVLGETLQLLVQRYARVRPTYKRYPQIRCDITAVLLYVEQLMSSVSESPEAMARPLTSPAAASGLRDADWSSRIHHLCDQLLTVMVVSSAPLPLLCGNFMSESGKNSEATDPHGFIGVHWLHALHPDLYPEQSLSDELVGPAASACQLRLLTSDPGYSPRLLLRMLLQGDCHLPRMLLGHAHLCGEGSSRVSPEDSEAGSDFAVALFNLLSALSAVPEALTQALEPYLDGGQVWEHLYSLPDPPPSAPRLVGCVRAVVSGPAHCLLGRLVSMVVGWQAVEDPGRGPSGRPPPQSVLSRVPREWNYQPREARRKEPAARSAGPLAVQALSLVFTNLPLAVASLPLPVRFLFQAAEKRLSQHARQLRSTGLLLWALLGCLVAGLEDQDAAEQLSGAALGRGARDCLALLAECLQATMGIQLKGVPKPAVLKVLQALEDHRPNWTTLMLQKARRLSSDR
;
A
#
# COMPACT_ATOMS: atom_id res chain seq x y z
N MET A 1 -16.83 -18.33 -34.27
CA MET A 1 -16.60 -17.70 -35.58
C MET A 1 -15.11 -17.59 -35.74
N GLU A 2 -14.53 -18.36 -36.66
CA GLU A 2 -13.09 -18.33 -36.93
C GLU A 2 -12.80 -17.15 -37.86
N TRP A 3 -11.98 -16.20 -37.41
CA TRP A 3 -11.63 -14.99 -38.16
C TRP A 3 -10.31 -15.22 -38.91
N PRO A 4 -10.24 -14.96 -40.22
CA PRO A 4 -9.00 -15.14 -40.97
C PRO A 4 -8.09 -13.92 -40.79
N GLY A 5 -7.16 -14.01 -39.85
CA GLY A 5 -6.09 -13.02 -39.63
C GLY A 5 -5.89 -12.68 -38.17
N ASP A 6 -5.15 -13.53 -37.45
CA ASP A 6 -4.82 -13.28 -36.05
C ASP A 6 -3.73 -12.20 -35.94
N PHE A 7 -4.06 -11.09 -35.27
CA PHE A 7 -3.09 -10.09 -34.87
C PHE A 7 -2.46 -10.53 -33.55
N PRO A 8 -1.16 -10.90 -33.51
CA PRO A 8 -0.52 -11.54 -32.35
C PRO A 8 -0.51 -10.66 -31.08
N HIS A 9 -0.70 -9.35 -31.21
CA HIS A 9 -0.72 -8.40 -30.10
C HIS A 9 -2.11 -8.15 -29.50
N ASP A 10 -3.19 -8.63 -30.13
CA ASP A 10 -4.55 -8.45 -29.62
C ASP A 10 -4.82 -9.27 -28.34
N HIS A 11 -4.08 -10.36 -28.16
CA HIS A 11 -4.25 -11.29 -27.05
C HIS A 11 -3.39 -10.97 -25.82
N ALA A 12 -2.57 -9.93 -25.89
CA ALA A 12 -1.63 -9.61 -24.84
C ALA A 12 -2.36 -8.94 -23.66
N PHE A 13 -2.28 -9.54 -22.47
CA PHE A 13 -2.85 -8.96 -21.25
C PHE A 13 -2.30 -7.55 -21.00
N MET A 14 -3.17 -6.62 -20.58
CA MET A 14 -2.77 -5.30 -20.12
C MET A 14 -2.77 -5.33 -18.60
N GLU A 15 -1.67 -4.94 -17.97
CA GLU A 15 -1.66 -4.58 -16.55
C GLU A 15 -2.32 -3.20 -16.41
N LEU A 16 -3.66 -3.18 -16.48
CA LEU A 16 -4.43 -2.01 -16.05
C LEU A 16 -4.62 -2.17 -14.55
N LEU A 17 -3.90 -1.35 -13.76
CA LEU A 17 -4.19 -1.19 -12.34
C LEU A 17 -5.66 -0.78 -12.23
N VAL A 18 -6.47 -1.56 -11.52
CA VAL A 18 -7.82 -1.16 -11.13
C VAL A 18 -7.69 -0.38 -9.83
N PRO A 19 -7.77 0.96 -9.83
CA PRO A 19 -7.83 1.72 -8.58
C PRO A 19 -9.14 1.41 -7.86
N GLY A 20 -9.04 0.69 -6.73
CA GLY A 20 -10.17 0.40 -5.83
C GLY A 20 -10.73 -1.02 -5.97
N VAL A 21 -11.73 -1.34 -5.14
CA VAL A 21 -12.42 -2.64 -5.16
C VAL A 21 -13.35 -2.68 -6.39
N PRO A 22 -13.08 -3.54 -7.40
CA PRO A 22 -13.93 -3.68 -8.58
C PRO A 22 -15.35 -4.12 -8.18
N SER A 23 -16.36 -3.70 -8.94
CA SER A 23 -17.72 -4.22 -8.72
C SER A 23 -17.81 -5.70 -9.09
N GLU A 24 -18.81 -6.42 -8.59
CA GLU A 24 -19.02 -7.85 -8.92
C GLU A 24 -19.22 -8.06 -10.43
N ILE A 25 -19.84 -7.09 -11.11
CA ILE A 25 -20.03 -7.06 -12.57
C ILE A 25 -18.70 -6.84 -13.28
N ASP A 26 -17.84 -5.94 -12.76
CA ASP A 26 -16.49 -5.73 -13.29
C ASP A 26 -15.66 -7.01 -13.18
N TYR A 27 -15.78 -7.75 -12.06
CA TYR A 27 -15.10 -9.04 -11.88
C TYR A 27 -15.63 -10.12 -12.84
N GLN A 28 -16.94 -10.25 -12.99
CA GLN A 28 -17.53 -11.23 -13.90
C GLN A 28 -17.16 -10.94 -15.36
N GLN A 29 -17.19 -9.66 -15.76
CA GLN A 29 -16.78 -9.26 -17.10
C GLN A 29 -15.28 -9.44 -17.32
N LEU A 30 -14.45 -9.10 -16.32
CA LEU A 30 -13.01 -9.37 -16.38
C LEU A 30 -12.76 -10.86 -16.55
N LEU A 31 -13.39 -11.73 -15.75
CA LEU A 31 -13.25 -13.18 -15.85
C LEU A 31 -13.70 -13.69 -17.22
N GLN A 32 -14.84 -13.22 -17.72
CA GLN A 32 -15.35 -13.61 -19.03
C GLN A 32 -14.42 -13.14 -20.17
N ASP A 33 -13.94 -11.90 -20.13
CA ASP A 33 -12.98 -11.37 -21.10
C ASP A 33 -11.64 -12.11 -21.03
N THR A 34 -11.20 -12.50 -19.82
CA THR A 34 -10.00 -13.30 -19.60
C THR A 34 -10.17 -14.70 -20.18
N GLU A 35 -11.32 -15.34 -19.96
CA GLU A 35 -11.66 -16.65 -20.50
C GLU A 35 -11.77 -16.62 -22.04
N GLU A 36 -12.41 -15.59 -22.60
CA GLU A 36 -12.47 -15.34 -24.04
C GLU A 36 -11.06 -15.15 -24.63
N LYS A 37 -10.20 -14.35 -23.97
CA LYS A 37 -8.80 -14.14 -24.39
C LYS A 37 -7.97 -15.42 -24.29
N LEU A 38 -8.13 -16.21 -23.23
CA LEU A 38 -7.47 -17.50 -23.06
C LEU A 38 -7.90 -18.51 -24.12
N HIS A 39 -9.20 -18.55 -24.43
CA HIS A 39 -9.73 -19.40 -25.50
C HIS A 39 -9.18 -18.99 -26.88
N LEU A 40 -9.15 -17.69 -27.17
CA LEU A 40 -8.55 -17.17 -28.41
C LEU A 40 -7.05 -17.47 -28.49
N ASN A 41 -6.31 -17.30 -27.38
CA ASN A 41 -4.91 -17.69 -27.28
C ASN A 41 -4.71 -19.18 -27.56
N ALA A 42 -5.51 -20.05 -26.93
CA ALA A 42 -5.45 -21.49 -27.15
C ALA A 42 -5.73 -21.84 -28.63
N SER A 43 -6.70 -21.18 -29.24
CA SER A 43 -7.06 -21.38 -30.65
C SER A 43 -5.94 -20.92 -31.61
N SER A 44 -5.34 -19.76 -31.34
CA SER A 44 -4.19 -19.22 -32.09
C SER A 44 -2.95 -20.12 -31.97
N ILE A 45 -2.67 -20.63 -30.77
CA ILE A 45 -1.60 -21.60 -30.54
C ILE A 45 -1.87 -22.89 -31.33
N GLU A 46 -3.10 -23.41 -31.29
CA GLU A 46 -3.49 -24.61 -32.03
C GLU A 46 -3.36 -24.41 -33.54
N GLN A 47 -3.77 -23.25 -34.06
CA GLN A 47 -3.63 -22.89 -35.47
C GLN A 47 -2.17 -22.74 -35.88
N SER A 48 -1.35 -22.09 -35.04
CA SER A 48 0.09 -21.97 -35.24
C SER A 48 0.78 -23.35 -35.25
N LEU A 49 0.36 -24.26 -34.36
CA LEU A 49 0.85 -25.65 -34.35
C LEU A 49 0.40 -26.42 -35.59
N LYS A 50 -0.83 -26.23 -36.08
CA LYS A 50 -1.31 -26.81 -37.35
C LYS A 50 -0.54 -26.28 -38.56
N GLU A 51 -0.23 -24.98 -38.60
CA GLU A 51 0.61 -24.40 -39.64
C GLU A 51 2.05 -24.96 -39.58
N LEU A 52 2.59 -25.14 -38.38
CA LEU A 52 3.90 -25.76 -38.18
C LEU A 52 3.89 -27.22 -38.63
N GLN A 53 2.83 -27.98 -38.32
CA GLN A 53 2.61 -29.36 -38.78
C GLN A 53 2.60 -29.44 -40.30
N ALA A 54 1.85 -28.55 -40.97
CA ALA A 54 1.74 -28.49 -42.42
C ALA A 54 3.09 -28.14 -43.09
N LYS A 55 3.88 -27.26 -42.47
CA LYS A 55 5.23 -26.91 -42.96
C LYS A 55 6.25 -28.03 -42.74
N MET A 56 6.16 -28.79 -41.64
CA MET A 56 7.06 -29.92 -41.36
C MET A 56 6.78 -31.15 -42.24
N GLY A 57 5.51 -31.40 -42.59
CA GLY A 57 5.10 -32.53 -43.44
C GLY A 57 5.69 -32.50 -44.86
N GLY A 58 6.25 -31.37 -45.31
CA GLY A 58 6.87 -31.24 -46.63
C GLY A 58 8.33 -31.72 -46.74
N GLY A 59 9.02 -32.00 -45.62
CA GLY A 59 10.48 -32.19 -45.61
C GLY A 59 11.04 -33.47 -44.99
N LEU A 60 10.25 -34.25 -44.24
CA LEU A 60 10.74 -35.40 -43.47
C LEU A 60 10.13 -36.71 -43.99
N THR A 61 10.97 -37.63 -44.49
CA THR A 61 10.60 -39.02 -44.77
C THR A 61 10.55 -39.81 -43.46
N GLY A 62 9.49 -39.64 -42.68
CA GLY A 62 9.20 -40.33 -41.41
C GLY A 62 7.79 -40.00 -40.92
N GLU A 63 7.20 -40.87 -40.08
CA GLU A 63 5.79 -40.81 -39.63
C GLU A 63 5.36 -39.39 -39.19
N LEU A 64 4.24 -38.91 -39.74
CA LEU A 64 3.63 -37.62 -39.36
C LEU A 64 3.14 -37.69 -37.91
N PRO A 65 3.37 -36.66 -37.07
CA PRO A 65 2.67 -36.56 -35.78
C PRO A 65 1.16 -36.50 -36.02
N ALA A 66 0.41 -37.32 -35.28
CA ALA A 66 -1.03 -37.51 -35.44
C ALA A 66 -1.85 -36.39 -34.79
N SER A 67 -1.23 -35.57 -33.93
CA SER A 67 -1.88 -34.41 -33.28
C SER A 67 -0.97 -33.17 -33.21
N PRO A 68 -1.53 -31.95 -33.19
CA PRO A 68 -0.77 -30.71 -32.99
C PRO A 68 0.02 -30.66 -31.68
N THR A 69 -0.43 -31.39 -30.66
CA THR A 69 0.21 -31.44 -29.33
C THR A 69 1.46 -32.33 -29.29
N GLU A 70 1.57 -33.33 -30.17
CA GLU A 70 2.78 -34.16 -30.32
C GLU A 70 3.96 -33.36 -30.89
N ILE A 71 3.70 -32.26 -31.58
CA ILE A 71 4.73 -31.33 -32.09
C ILE A 71 5.48 -30.68 -30.92
N LEU A 72 4.78 -30.32 -29.84
CA LEU A 72 5.40 -29.79 -28.62
C LEU A 72 6.28 -30.84 -27.94
N GLN A 73 5.89 -32.12 -28.00
CA GLN A 73 6.73 -33.21 -27.52
C GLN A 73 7.97 -33.38 -28.39
N TRP A 74 7.88 -33.25 -29.72
CA TRP A 74 9.02 -33.29 -30.65
C TRP A 74 10.01 -32.12 -30.47
N LEU A 75 9.51 -30.96 -30.05
CA LEU A 75 10.31 -29.79 -29.71
C LEU A 75 10.98 -29.91 -28.33
N SER A 76 10.65 -30.93 -27.54
CA SER A 76 11.31 -31.18 -26.26
C SER A 76 12.76 -31.64 -26.48
N PRO A 77 13.73 -31.19 -25.66
CA PRO A 77 15.13 -31.58 -25.83
C PRO A 77 15.37 -33.10 -25.71
N GLN A 78 14.41 -33.86 -25.16
CA GLN A 78 14.49 -35.31 -24.96
C GLN A 78 14.12 -36.12 -26.24
N SER A 79 13.27 -35.59 -27.11
CA SER A 79 12.78 -36.26 -28.35
C SER A 79 13.60 -35.96 -29.61
N ILE A 80 14.46 -34.93 -29.59
CA ILE A 80 15.39 -34.59 -30.68
C ILE A 80 16.49 -35.69 -30.85
N SER A 81 16.51 -36.68 -29.95
CA SER A 81 17.36 -37.88 -29.98
C SER A 81 17.21 -38.77 -31.22
N GLY A 82 16.19 -38.57 -32.06
CA GLY A 82 15.90 -39.38 -33.25
C GLY A 82 16.45 -38.87 -34.59
N THR A 83 16.92 -37.62 -34.70
CA THR A 83 17.40 -37.07 -35.98
C THR A 83 18.86 -37.45 -36.26
N ARG A 84 19.11 -38.14 -37.39
CA ARG A 84 20.49 -38.50 -37.83
C ARG A 84 21.34 -37.22 -37.96
N PRO A 85 22.51 -37.13 -37.29
CA PRO A 85 23.40 -35.98 -37.41
C PRO A 85 24.00 -35.88 -38.81
N VAL A 86 24.18 -34.64 -39.30
CA VAL A 86 24.96 -34.33 -40.50
C VAL A 86 26.43 -34.62 -40.19
N ALA A 87 27.01 -35.65 -40.79
CA ALA A 87 28.41 -36.02 -40.58
C ALA A 87 29.33 -35.01 -41.27
N THR A 88 29.70 -33.95 -40.55
CA THR A 88 30.59 -32.89 -41.07
C THR A 88 32.06 -33.28 -40.88
N GLY A 89 32.91 -33.09 -41.88
CA GLY A 89 34.33 -33.40 -41.80
C GLY A 89 35.07 -32.58 -40.73
N HIS A 90 35.96 -33.22 -39.96
CA HIS A 90 36.73 -32.56 -38.88
C HIS A 90 37.51 -31.32 -39.36
N GLN A 91 38.14 -31.39 -40.54
CA GLN A 91 38.89 -30.27 -41.09
C GLN A 91 38.00 -29.08 -41.47
N ASP A 92 36.78 -29.33 -41.97
CA ASP A 92 35.84 -28.26 -42.36
C ASP A 92 35.29 -27.52 -41.13
N ILE A 93 35.07 -28.23 -40.02
CA ILE A 93 34.71 -27.63 -38.73
C ILE A 93 35.86 -26.77 -38.20
N MET A 94 37.09 -27.28 -38.23
CA MET A 94 38.27 -26.55 -37.77
C MET A 94 38.56 -25.30 -38.61
N ASP A 95 38.39 -25.38 -39.94
CA ASP A 95 38.54 -24.25 -40.85
C ASP A 95 37.49 -23.16 -40.58
N PHE A 96 36.24 -23.57 -40.29
CA PHE A 96 35.16 -22.66 -39.92
C PHE A 96 35.42 -21.95 -38.59
N LEU A 97 35.77 -22.69 -37.53
CA LEU A 97 36.05 -22.13 -36.20
C LEU A 97 37.27 -21.20 -36.22
N LYS A 98 38.34 -21.56 -36.95
CA LYS A 98 39.50 -20.68 -37.15
C LYS A 98 39.13 -19.41 -37.91
N ALA A 99 38.26 -19.48 -38.91
CA ALA A 99 37.78 -18.30 -39.63
C ALA A 99 36.95 -17.37 -38.72
N LEU A 100 36.10 -17.92 -37.86
CA LEU A 100 35.37 -17.15 -36.85
C LEU A 100 36.31 -16.48 -35.86
N HIS A 101 37.30 -17.22 -35.34
CA HIS A 101 38.27 -16.68 -34.39
C HIS A 101 39.11 -15.56 -35.00
N GLN A 102 39.57 -15.71 -36.25
CA GLN A 102 40.30 -14.67 -36.98
C GLN A 102 39.46 -13.41 -37.20
N TYR A 103 38.17 -13.56 -37.53
CA TYR A 103 37.28 -12.42 -37.69
C TYR A 103 37.00 -11.70 -36.37
N LEU A 104 36.82 -12.43 -35.27
CA LEU A 104 36.70 -11.85 -33.93
C LEU A 104 37.96 -11.10 -33.48
N GLY A 105 39.12 -11.38 -34.08
CA GLY A 105 40.37 -10.65 -33.88
C GLY A 105 40.57 -9.40 -34.76
N SER A 106 39.66 -9.11 -35.70
CA SER A 106 39.80 -7.99 -36.66
C SER A 106 39.24 -6.67 -36.11
N ASP A 107 39.80 -5.50 -36.43
CA ASP A 107 39.34 -4.19 -35.92
C ASP A 107 37.98 -3.69 -36.47
N GLU A 108 37.10 -4.59 -36.93
CA GLU A 108 35.77 -4.22 -37.42
C GLU A 108 34.76 -4.02 -36.27
N GLU A 109 34.06 -2.88 -36.26
CA GLU A 109 32.98 -2.59 -35.31
C GLU A 109 31.77 -3.53 -35.51
N GLY A 110 31.23 -4.06 -34.40
CA GLY A 110 30.05 -4.94 -34.42
C GLY A 110 30.33 -6.40 -34.82
N ARG A 111 31.62 -6.79 -34.88
CA ARG A 111 32.06 -8.15 -35.25
C ARG A 111 31.47 -9.24 -34.34
N GLU A 112 31.41 -9.01 -33.02
CA GLU A 112 30.90 -9.99 -32.05
C GLU A 112 29.41 -10.24 -32.25
N GLU A 113 28.63 -9.18 -32.48
CA GLU A 113 27.19 -9.25 -32.72
C GLU A 113 26.88 -9.92 -34.06
N THR A 114 27.70 -9.67 -35.08
CA THR A 114 27.62 -10.33 -36.39
C THR A 114 27.88 -11.84 -36.29
N VAL A 115 28.86 -12.25 -35.46
CA VAL A 115 29.17 -13.66 -35.22
C VAL A 115 28.08 -14.35 -34.39
N LEU A 116 27.57 -13.72 -33.33
CA LEU A 116 26.46 -14.23 -32.52
C LEU A 116 25.23 -14.47 -33.38
N LEU A 117 24.88 -13.49 -34.22
CA LEU A 117 23.75 -13.60 -35.14
C LEU A 117 23.96 -14.73 -36.16
N LEU A 118 25.18 -14.88 -36.70
CA LEU A 118 25.53 -15.98 -37.60
C LEU A 118 25.38 -17.34 -36.92
N LEU A 119 25.85 -17.50 -35.68
CA LEU A 119 25.76 -18.76 -34.94
C LEU A 119 24.30 -19.12 -34.61
N VAL A 120 23.49 -18.14 -34.21
CA VAL A 120 22.04 -18.34 -33.98
C VAL A 120 21.32 -18.68 -35.28
N ASN A 121 21.68 -18.03 -36.40
CA ASN A 121 21.13 -18.35 -37.72
C ASN A 121 21.53 -19.75 -38.19
N LEU A 122 22.78 -20.16 -37.97
CA LEU A 122 23.24 -21.52 -38.28
C LEU A 122 22.50 -22.55 -37.42
N SER A 123 22.30 -22.27 -36.14
CA SER A 123 21.56 -23.17 -35.26
C SER A 123 20.08 -23.28 -35.67
N SER A 124 19.42 -22.15 -35.95
CA SER A 124 17.99 -22.12 -36.30
C SER A 124 17.67 -22.56 -37.73
N GLN A 125 18.52 -22.26 -38.72
CA GLN A 125 18.30 -22.62 -40.13
C GLN A 125 18.83 -24.01 -40.47
N CYS A 126 19.94 -24.41 -39.85
CA CYS A 126 20.65 -25.64 -40.20
C CYS A 126 20.52 -26.74 -39.14
N GLY A 127 19.89 -26.45 -37.99
CA GLY A 127 19.70 -27.43 -36.91
C GLY A 127 20.99 -27.81 -36.18
N ILE A 128 22.01 -26.95 -36.21
CA ILE A 128 23.33 -27.21 -35.61
C ILE A 128 23.29 -26.84 -34.13
N SER A 129 23.62 -27.81 -33.26
CA SER A 129 23.79 -27.57 -31.83
C SER A 129 25.26 -27.25 -31.51
N PHE A 130 25.51 -26.06 -30.97
CA PHE A 130 26.82 -25.67 -30.46
C PHE A 130 26.89 -25.90 -28.94
N SER A 131 26.73 -27.14 -28.49
CA SER A 131 26.62 -27.48 -27.06
C SER A 131 27.97 -27.60 -26.36
N SER A 132 27.99 -27.35 -25.05
CA SER A 132 29.16 -27.55 -24.15
C SER A 132 29.24 -29.00 -23.66
N PRO A 133 30.43 -29.61 -23.48
CA PRO A 133 30.57 -30.86 -22.73
C PRO A 133 30.26 -30.64 -21.23
N PRO A 134 29.80 -31.66 -20.49
CA PRO A 134 29.59 -31.54 -19.05
C PRO A 134 30.92 -31.23 -18.35
N SER A 135 30.95 -30.13 -17.60
CA SER A 135 32.13 -29.64 -16.88
C SER A 135 32.62 -30.70 -15.88
N SER A 136 33.79 -31.29 -16.15
CA SER A 136 34.45 -32.28 -15.28
C SER A 136 35.13 -31.59 -14.08
N SER A 137 34.38 -30.89 -13.25
CA SER A 137 34.91 -30.17 -12.08
C SER A 137 33.83 -29.93 -11.00
N SER A 138 33.39 -30.99 -10.33
CA SER A 138 32.75 -30.85 -9.00
C SER A 138 32.94 -32.12 -8.19
N SER A 139 34.08 -32.22 -7.51
CA SER A 139 34.24 -33.12 -6.36
C SER A 139 33.47 -32.51 -5.19
N GLY A 140 32.32 -33.08 -4.81
CA GLY A 140 31.64 -32.71 -3.56
C GLY A 140 30.15 -33.06 -3.48
N SER A 141 29.87 -34.18 -2.80
CA SER A 141 28.59 -34.59 -2.19
C SER A 141 27.56 -35.35 -3.04
N LEU A 142 27.08 -36.44 -2.42
CA LEU A 142 26.25 -37.52 -2.94
C LEU A 142 24.77 -37.29 -2.62
N SER A 143 23.90 -37.38 -3.62
CA SER A 143 22.61 -38.09 -3.65
C SER A 143 22.00 -37.85 -5.04
N GLY A 144 21.40 -38.76 -5.78
CA GLY A 144 20.97 -40.12 -5.52
C GLY A 144 19.77 -40.39 -6.42
N GLN A 145 19.93 -40.41 -7.75
CA GLN A 145 19.00 -41.06 -8.67
C GLN A 145 19.64 -41.25 -10.05
N GLN A 146 19.70 -42.50 -10.48
CA GLN A 146 20.20 -42.93 -11.77
C GLN A 146 19.26 -42.45 -12.90
N ALA A 147 19.81 -41.73 -13.87
CA ALA A 147 19.28 -41.68 -15.22
C ALA A 147 20.46 -41.85 -16.18
N THR A 148 20.57 -43.07 -16.72
CA THR A 148 21.48 -43.44 -17.80
C THR A 148 20.93 -42.90 -19.13
N SER A 149 21.51 -41.84 -19.68
CA SER A 149 21.43 -41.56 -21.12
C SER A 149 22.51 -40.57 -21.55
N SER A 150 23.62 -41.13 -22.01
CA SER A 150 24.72 -40.42 -22.67
C SER A 150 24.32 -40.03 -24.10
N PHE A 151 24.25 -38.73 -24.40
CA PHE A 151 24.23 -38.22 -25.78
C PHE A 151 25.66 -38.14 -26.35
N PRO A 152 25.90 -38.51 -27.62
CA PRO A 152 27.13 -38.21 -28.33
C PRO A 152 27.10 -36.78 -28.89
N VAL A 153 28.12 -35.99 -28.51
CA VAL A 153 28.48 -34.66 -29.03
C VAL A 153 29.09 -34.82 -30.45
N VAL A 154 29.21 -33.73 -31.23
CA VAL A 154 30.04 -33.69 -32.45
C VAL A 154 31.36 -34.43 -32.17
N ASN A 155 31.53 -35.57 -32.86
CA ASN A 155 32.56 -36.61 -32.69
C ASN A 155 32.22 -37.72 -31.69
N ALA A 156 31.34 -38.64 -32.09
CA ALA A 156 31.36 -40.00 -31.57
C ALA A 156 32.49 -40.82 -32.23
N LEU A 157 33.72 -40.53 -31.82
CA LEU A 157 34.86 -41.46 -31.73
C LEU A 157 35.81 -40.78 -30.73
N ARG A 158 36.09 -41.44 -29.60
CA ARG A 158 37.13 -40.97 -28.68
C ARG A 158 38.48 -41.03 -29.40
N ASP A 159 38.87 -39.91 -29.99
CA ASP A 159 40.15 -39.66 -30.64
C ASP A 159 40.58 -38.22 -30.31
N ASP A 160 41.90 -37.97 -30.32
CA ASP A 160 42.56 -36.69 -30.02
C ASP A 160 41.96 -35.49 -30.81
N CYS A 161 41.32 -35.75 -31.96
CA CYS A 161 40.61 -34.78 -32.80
C CYS A 161 39.40 -34.08 -32.12
N SER A 162 38.78 -34.70 -31.11
CA SER A 162 37.65 -34.08 -30.38
C SER A 162 38.08 -32.96 -29.44
N LEU A 163 39.30 -33.04 -28.90
CA LEU A 163 39.87 -32.05 -27.99
C LEU A 163 40.25 -30.78 -28.75
N GLU A 164 40.83 -30.92 -29.94
CA GLU A 164 41.23 -29.79 -30.80
C GLU A 164 40.03 -28.95 -31.26
N VAL A 165 38.91 -29.58 -31.60
CA VAL A 165 37.66 -28.87 -31.97
C VAL A 165 37.09 -28.12 -30.76
N GLN A 166 37.20 -28.70 -29.57
CA GLN A 166 36.74 -28.07 -28.34
C GLN A 166 37.59 -26.84 -27.99
N GLU A 167 38.91 -26.93 -28.08
CA GLU A 167 39.82 -25.80 -27.88
C GLU A 167 39.56 -24.67 -28.89
N ALA A 168 39.37 -25.01 -30.17
CA ALA A 168 39.04 -24.04 -31.21
C ALA A 168 37.67 -23.37 -30.99
N TRP A 169 36.68 -24.11 -30.46
CA TRP A 169 35.39 -23.53 -30.06
C TRP A 169 35.52 -22.63 -28.84
N ASP A 170 36.34 -23.03 -27.85
CA ASP A 170 36.68 -22.21 -26.68
C ASP A 170 37.33 -20.88 -27.07
N ASP A 171 38.14 -20.86 -28.12
CA ASP A 171 38.76 -19.65 -28.69
C ASP A 171 37.75 -18.71 -29.35
N VAL A 172 36.64 -19.22 -29.87
CA VAL A 172 35.54 -18.42 -30.46
C VAL A 172 34.59 -17.88 -29.38
N ARG A 173 34.17 -18.72 -28.42
CA ARG A 173 33.19 -18.30 -27.40
C ARG A 173 33.75 -17.38 -26.31
N ARG A 174 35.07 -17.41 -26.05
CA ARG A 174 35.71 -16.53 -25.04
C ARG A 174 35.61 -15.03 -25.39
N PRO A 175 35.94 -14.56 -26.60
CA PRO A 175 35.72 -13.17 -27.03
C PRO A 175 34.25 -12.74 -26.95
N LEU A 176 33.33 -13.59 -27.41
CA LEU A 176 31.88 -13.31 -27.38
C LEU A 176 31.36 -13.16 -25.95
N ARG A 177 31.78 -14.05 -25.03
CA ARG A 177 31.46 -13.93 -23.60
C ARG A 177 31.92 -12.60 -23.02
N ARG A 178 33.17 -12.18 -23.29
CA ARG A 178 33.71 -10.91 -22.79
C ARG A 178 32.89 -9.72 -23.28
N HIS A 179 32.49 -9.73 -24.56
CA HIS A 179 31.65 -8.69 -25.15
C HIS A 179 30.26 -8.62 -24.48
N LEU A 180 29.58 -9.76 -24.33
CA LEU A 180 28.25 -9.82 -23.70
C LEU A 180 28.28 -9.42 -22.22
N LEU A 181 29.28 -9.88 -21.46
CA LEU A 181 29.46 -9.47 -20.06
C LEU A 181 29.80 -7.98 -19.94
N ALA A 182 30.62 -7.43 -20.84
CA ALA A 182 30.93 -6.01 -20.86
C ALA A 182 29.67 -5.16 -21.11
N ARG A 183 28.79 -5.60 -22.02
CA ARG A 183 27.48 -4.94 -22.25
C ARG A 183 26.59 -5.00 -21.00
N LEU A 184 26.49 -6.16 -20.34
CA LEU A 184 25.72 -6.34 -19.11
C LEU A 184 26.27 -5.53 -17.92
N SER A 185 27.57 -5.20 -17.92
CA SER A 185 28.22 -4.40 -16.87
C SER A 185 28.07 -2.87 -17.02
N SER A 186 27.57 -2.38 -18.17
CA SER A 186 27.50 -0.94 -18.43
C SER A 186 26.38 -0.25 -17.61
N CYS A 187 26.74 0.86 -16.95
CA CYS A 187 25.82 1.67 -16.13
C CYS A 187 25.36 2.91 -16.89
N ALA A 188 24.13 3.37 -16.63
CA ALA A 188 23.61 4.59 -17.24
C ALA A 188 24.43 5.81 -16.78
N PRO A 189 24.70 6.79 -17.66
CA PRO A 189 25.36 8.04 -17.27
C PRO A 189 24.47 8.85 -16.32
N GLU A 190 25.07 9.51 -15.31
CA GLU A 190 24.37 10.24 -14.23
C GLU A 190 23.46 11.39 -14.71
N ASP A 191 23.58 11.85 -15.96
CA ASP A 191 22.82 12.97 -16.53
C ASP A 191 21.39 12.63 -16.98
N GLN A 192 20.99 11.34 -16.96
CA GLN A 192 19.61 10.92 -17.25
C GLN A 192 18.88 10.75 -15.92
N GLY A 193 17.77 11.47 -15.73
CA GLY A 193 17.05 11.58 -14.46
C GLY A 193 16.71 10.24 -13.76
N PRO A 194 16.11 10.29 -12.54
CA PRO A 194 16.11 9.21 -11.52
C PRO A 194 15.37 7.89 -11.88
N ARG A 195 15.08 7.60 -13.15
CA ARG A 195 14.24 6.48 -13.59
C ARG A 195 14.96 5.33 -14.31
N ARG A 196 16.26 5.43 -14.65
CA ARG A 196 16.99 4.32 -15.32
C ARG A 196 18.32 4.01 -14.62
N LEU A 197 18.40 2.83 -13.97
CA LEU A 197 19.60 2.35 -13.28
C LEU A 197 20.64 1.73 -14.23
N PHE A 198 20.20 1.15 -15.36
CA PHE A 198 21.04 0.46 -16.33
C PHE A 198 20.88 1.07 -17.73
N THR A 199 21.94 1.01 -18.54
CA THR A 199 21.93 1.44 -19.96
C THR A 199 21.02 0.56 -20.82
N LEU A 200 21.02 -0.75 -20.54
CA LEU A 200 20.22 -1.74 -21.26
C LEU A 200 18.81 -1.81 -20.69
N SER A 201 17.82 -1.84 -21.58
CA SER A 201 16.44 -2.16 -21.23
C SER A 201 16.31 -3.59 -20.66
N LEU A 202 15.20 -3.88 -19.98
CA LEU A 202 14.92 -5.22 -19.45
C LEU A 202 15.01 -6.31 -20.54
N ALA A 203 14.41 -6.06 -21.71
CA ALA A 203 14.41 -6.98 -22.84
C ALA A 203 15.82 -7.23 -23.40
N GLU A 204 16.66 -6.19 -23.48
CA GLU A 204 18.04 -6.34 -23.96
C GLU A 204 18.91 -7.13 -22.97
N ARG A 205 18.71 -6.95 -21.65
CA ARG A 205 19.39 -7.77 -20.63
C ARG A 205 19.02 -9.24 -20.74
N VAL A 206 17.72 -9.55 -20.87
CA VAL A 206 17.23 -10.91 -21.10
C VAL A 206 17.85 -11.49 -22.38
N HIS A 207 17.87 -10.72 -23.46
CA HIS A 207 18.46 -11.17 -24.73
C HIS A 207 19.96 -11.47 -24.62
N CYS A 208 20.74 -10.61 -23.96
CA CYS A 208 22.17 -10.85 -23.71
C CYS A 208 22.39 -12.12 -22.88
N LEU A 209 21.56 -12.38 -21.86
CA LEU A 209 21.64 -13.60 -21.06
C LEU A 209 21.25 -14.85 -21.86
N GLN A 210 20.22 -14.77 -22.70
CA GLN A 210 19.86 -15.87 -23.62
C GLN A 210 20.98 -16.19 -24.61
N GLN A 211 21.67 -15.17 -25.14
CA GLN A 211 22.85 -15.36 -25.99
C GLN A 211 24.03 -15.98 -25.22
N LEU A 212 24.19 -15.68 -23.93
CA LEU A 212 25.17 -16.35 -23.07
C LEU A 212 24.78 -17.80 -22.80
N CYS A 213 23.51 -18.10 -22.54
CA CYS A 213 22.99 -19.46 -22.36
C CYS A 213 23.08 -20.31 -23.64
N PHE A 214 23.13 -19.67 -24.82
CA PHE A 214 23.44 -20.34 -26.07
C PHE A 214 24.92 -20.78 -26.17
N LEU A 215 25.85 -20.06 -25.53
CA LEU A 215 27.29 -20.32 -25.60
C LEU A 215 27.84 -21.16 -24.43
N PHE A 216 27.19 -21.11 -23.28
CA PHE A 216 27.63 -21.74 -22.02
C PHE A 216 26.44 -22.37 -21.27
N PRO A 217 26.69 -23.38 -20.41
CA PRO A 217 25.65 -23.92 -19.54
C PRO A 217 25.04 -22.84 -18.63
N GLU A 218 23.75 -22.95 -18.35
CA GLU A 218 22.98 -21.99 -17.54
C GLU A 218 23.66 -21.69 -16.18
N ALA A 219 24.14 -22.70 -15.47
CA ALA A 219 24.82 -22.54 -14.19
C ALA A 219 26.10 -21.68 -14.30
N GLU A 220 26.86 -21.85 -15.39
CA GLU A 220 28.04 -21.01 -15.64
C GLU A 220 27.62 -19.57 -15.96
N VAL A 221 26.60 -19.36 -16.80
CA VAL A 221 26.09 -18.03 -17.14
C VAL A 221 25.62 -17.27 -15.90
N LEU A 222 24.83 -17.94 -15.05
CA LEU A 222 24.35 -17.37 -13.78
C LEU A 222 25.53 -16.98 -12.88
N SER A 223 26.57 -17.83 -12.76
CA SER A 223 27.74 -17.49 -11.94
C SER A 223 28.51 -16.27 -12.46
N HIS A 224 28.69 -16.14 -13.78
CA HIS A 224 29.36 -14.98 -14.37
C HIS A 224 28.52 -13.71 -14.22
N TYR A 225 27.21 -13.81 -14.41
CA TYR A 225 26.30 -12.69 -14.26
C TYR A 225 26.16 -12.24 -12.80
N GLN A 226 26.12 -13.19 -11.87
CA GLN A 226 26.15 -12.94 -10.43
C GLN A 226 27.38 -12.14 -10.04
N ALA A 227 28.57 -12.44 -10.61
CA ALA A 227 29.79 -11.69 -10.38
C ALA A 227 29.69 -10.24 -10.89
N VAL A 228 29.11 -10.03 -12.08
CA VAL A 228 28.86 -8.69 -12.64
C VAL A 228 27.92 -7.87 -11.75
N ARG A 229 26.80 -8.47 -11.30
CA ARG A 229 25.84 -7.81 -10.42
C ARG A 229 26.41 -7.53 -9.04
N SER A 230 27.17 -8.47 -8.48
CA SER A 230 27.89 -8.26 -7.22
C SER A 230 28.84 -7.05 -7.33
N GLN A 231 29.61 -6.96 -8.41
CA GLN A 231 30.53 -5.83 -8.62
C GLN A 231 29.79 -4.49 -8.77
N TRP A 232 28.62 -4.48 -9.44
CA TRP A 232 27.77 -3.31 -9.52
C TRP A 232 27.32 -2.84 -8.13
N VAL A 233 26.78 -3.74 -7.30
CA VAL A 233 26.34 -3.42 -5.92
C VAL A 233 27.48 -2.79 -5.12
N LEU A 234 28.69 -3.35 -5.18
CA LEU A 234 29.87 -2.80 -4.50
C LEU A 234 30.18 -1.37 -4.97
N SER A 235 30.23 -1.16 -6.29
CA SER A 235 30.53 0.15 -6.87
C SER A 235 29.46 1.20 -6.55
N PHE A 236 28.19 0.79 -6.56
CA PHE A 236 27.05 1.63 -6.23
C PHE A 236 27.07 2.06 -4.75
N LEU A 237 27.34 1.12 -3.84
CA LEU A 237 27.47 1.42 -2.41
C LEU A 237 28.66 2.35 -2.13
N HIS A 238 29.81 2.14 -2.79
CA HIS A 238 30.97 3.03 -2.64
C HIS A 238 30.68 4.44 -3.19
N ALA A 239 29.94 4.56 -4.29
CA ALA A 239 29.49 5.84 -4.81
C ALA A 239 28.50 6.54 -3.85
N ALA A 240 27.51 5.81 -3.35
CA ALA A 240 26.55 6.33 -2.38
C ALA A 240 27.25 6.86 -1.11
N LEU A 241 28.18 6.08 -0.55
CA LEU A 241 28.99 6.48 0.61
C LEU A 241 29.93 7.66 0.34
N GLY A 242 30.32 7.89 -0.93
CA GLY A 242 31.15 9.02 -1.35
C GLY A 242 30.37 10.30 -1.66
N SER A 243 29.07 10.20 -1.92
CA SER A 243 28.21 11.30 -2.39
C SER A 243 27.48 12.09 -1.29
N CYS A 244 27.65 11.72 -0.01
CA CYS A 244 26.90 12.32 1.10
C CYS A 244 27.15 13.83 1.29
N PRO A 245 26.13 14.59 1.71
CA PRO A 245 26.22 16.03 1.91
C PRO A 245 27.27 16.42 2.96
N ALA A 246 27.89 17.59 2.77
CA ALA A 246 28.93 18.11 3.65
C ALA A 246 28.38 18.37 5.07
N GLY A 247 28.69 17.48 6.01
CA GLY A 247 28.30 17.62 7.43
C GLY A 247 28.14 16.30 8.18
N GLU A 248 27.83 15.20 7.48
CA GLU A 248 27.64 13.88 8.09
C GLU A 248 28.97 13.10 8.15
N THR A 249 29.33 12.61 9.34
CA THR A 249 30.56 11.81 9.56
C THR A 249 30.25 10.54 10.36
N GLY A 250 31.11 9.53 10.28
CA GLY A 250 30.94 8.29 11.03
C GLY A 250 29.69 7.49 10.63
N PHE A 251 28.95 7.00 11.63
CA PHE A 251 27.74 6.19 11.43
C PHE A 251 26.59 6.95 10.77
N ASP A 252 26.50 8.28 10.94
CA ASP A 252 25.46 9.10 10.30
C ASP A 252 25.58 9.06 8.78
N ARG A 253 26.82 9.17 8.28
CA ARG A 253 27.10 9.06 6.84
C ARG A 253 26.64 7.73 6.27
N VAL A 254 26.87 6.63 7.01
CA VAL A 254 26.46 5.27 6.59
C VAL A 254 24.94 5.14 6.56
N SER A 255 24.25 5.64 7.60
CA SER A 255 22.79 5.64 7.67
C SER A 255 22.17 6.43 6.53
N SER A 256 22.61 7.68 6.31
CA SER A 256 22.06 8.54 5.26
C SER A 256 22.36 8.02 3.85
N ALA A 257 23.56 7.49 3.61
CA ALA A 257 23.93 6.88 2.33
C ALA A 257 23.03 5.69 1.99
N LEU A 258 22.82 4.78 2.95
CA LEU A 258 21.97 3.60 2.75
C LEU A 258 20.49 3.95 2.64
N HIS A 259 20.03 4.96 3.39
CA HIS A 259 18.68 5.46 3.26
C HIS A 259 18.42 6.02 1.85
N ALA A 260 19.35 6.81 1.30
CA ALA A 260 19.27 7.32 -0.06
C ALA A 260 19.40 6.21 -1.13
N ALA A 261 20.20 5.17 -0.85
CA ALA A 261 20.42 4.05 -1.76
C ALA A 261 19.27 3.01 -1.78
N ARG A 262 18.46 2.93 -0.71
CA ARG A 262 17.39 1.92 -0.56
C ARG A 262 16.44 1.84 -1.77
N PRO A 263 15.83 2.95 -2.27
CA PRO A 263 14.88 2.85 -3.38
C PRO A 263 15.52 2.24 -4.63
N ALA A 264 16.74 2.66 -4.95
CA ALA A 264 17.50 2.14 -6.10
C ALA A 264 17.81 0.65 -5.96
N LEU A 265 18.17 0.18 -4.75
CA LEU A 265 18.40 -1.23 -4.48
C LEU A 265 17.13 -2.08 -4.62
N VAL A 266 15.99 -1.60 -4.08
CA VAL A 266 14.69 -2.29 -4.21
C VAL A 266 14.28 -2.37 -5.68
N THR A 267 14.42 -1.29 -6.44
CA THR A 267 14.14 -1.30 -7.89
C THR A 267 15.09 -2.22 -8.66
N ALA A 268 16.38 -2.26 -8.30
CA ALA A 268 17.34 -3.17 -8.95
C ALA A 268 16.98 -4.64 -8.70
N VAL A 269 16.61 -5.00 -7.47
CA VAL A 269 16.16 -6.36 -7.13
C VAL A 269 14.87 -6.70 -7.89
N SER A 270 13.89 -5.78 -7.92
CA SER A 270 12.64 -5.96 -8.66
C SER A 270 12.86 -6.22 -10.16
N GLU A 271 13.69 -5.39 -10.80
CA GLU A 271 14.04 -5.58 -12.22
C GLU A 271 14.79 -6.90 -12.45
N GLU A 272 15.69 -7.30 -11.55
CA GLU A 272 16.43 -8.56 -11.70
C GLU A 272 15.54 -9.79 -11.54
N LEU A 273 14.56 -9.75 -10.64
CA LEU A 273 13.55 -10.81 -10.54
C LEU A 273 12.81 -10.99 -11.87
N GLN A 274 12.50 -9.90 -12.57
CA GLN A 274 11.88 -9.94 -13.91
C GLN A 274 12.85 -10.45 -14.99
N VAL A 275 14.11 -10.00 -14.99
CA VAL A 275 15.13 -10.45 -15.96
C VAL A 275 15.40 -11.95 -15.82
N LEU A 276 15.61 -12.43 -14.59
CA LEU A 276 15.89 -13.84 -14.32
C LEU A 276 14.68 -14.73 -14.60
N GLY A 277 13.46 -14.25 -14.34
CA GLY A 277 12.23 -14.94 -14.73
C GLY A 277 12.04 -15.11 -16.25
N GLY A 278 12.81 -14.39 -17.07
CA GLY A 278 12.87 -14.56 -18.52
C GLY A 278 14.00 -15.50 -19.01
N VAL A 279 14.85 -15.99 -18.11
CA VAL A 279 16.03 -16.81 -18.41
C VAL A 279 15.95 -18.20 -17.76
N THR A 280 15.41 -18.29 -16.53
CA THR A 280 15.34 -19.54 -15.75
C THR A 280 13.90 -19.79 -15.27
N GLU A 281 13.48 -21.05 -15.30
CA GLU A 281 12.11 -21.46 -14.91
C GLU A 281 11.99 -21.83 -13.43
N THR A 282 13.11 -22.06 -12.75
CA THR A 282 13.11 -22.49 -11.34
C THR A 282 13.19 -21.31 -10.38
N LEU A 283 12.09 -21.04 -9.66
CA LEU A 283 12.01 -19.99 -8.63
C LEU A 283 13.17 -20.08 -7.63
N HIS A 284 13.54 -21.29 -7.18
CA HIS A 284 14.64 -21.48 -6.23
C HIS A 284 15.98 -20.94 -6.76
N ALA A 285 16.29 -21.11 -8.04
CA ALA A 285 17.53 -20.61 -8.64
C ALA A 285 17.53 -19.09 -8.75
N VAL A 286 16.38 -18.48 -9.06
CA VAL A 286 16.20 -17.02 -9.08
C VAL A 286 16.44 -16.43 -7.70
N LEU A 287 15.83 -17.03 -6.67
CA LEU A 287 15.97 -16.55 -5.29
C LEU A 287 17.41 -16.71 -4.78
N ALA A 288 18.03 -17.87 -5.00
CA ALA A 288 19.44 -18.10 -4.65
C ALA A 288 20.38 -17.12 -5.36
N PHE A 289 20.10 -16.78 -6.63
CA PHE A 289 20.88 -15.76 -7.36
C PHE A 289 20.76 -14.39 -6.70
N VAL A 290 19.54 -13.92 -6.38
CA VAL A 290 19.34 -12.59 -5.78
C VAL A 290 20.03 -12.50 -4.41
N ALA A 291 19.89 -13.54 -3.59
CA ALA A 291 20.57 -13.62 -2.31
C ALA A 291 22.09 -13.46 -2.48
N ALA A 292 22.69 -14.20 -3.41
CA ALA A 292 24.14 -14.24 -3.58
C ALA A 292 24.71 -13.05 -4.38
N ALA A 293 23.93 -12.42 -5.28
CA ALA A 293 24.34 -11.29 -6.11
C ALA A 293 24.12 -9.91 -5.46
N TYR A 294 23.09 -9.78 -4.61
CA TYR A 294 22.68 -8.49 -4.02
C TYR A 294 22.82 -8.48 -2.51
N LEU A 295 22.18 -9.43 -1.83
CA LEU A 295 22.05 -9.42 -0.37
C LEU A 295 23.38 -9.74 0.33
N SER A 296 24.10 -10.78 -0.10
CA SER A 296 25.38 -11.16 0.51
C SER A 296 26.50 -10.12 0.29
N PRO A 297 26.68 -9.54 -0.92
CA PRO A 297 27.65 -8.45 -1.10
C PRO A 297 27.32 -7.20 -0.27
N LEU A 298 26.04 -6.82 -0.21
CA LEU A 298 25.57 -5.70 0.63
C LEU A 298 25.91 -5.95 2.11
N ALA A 299 25.58 -7.12 2.65
CA ALA A 299 25.86 -7.47 4.04
C ALA A 299 27.37 -7.45 4.35
N ARG A 300 28.21 -7.99 3.44
CA ARG A 300 29.68 -8.01 3.61
C ARG A 300 30.29 -6.62 3.58
N GLU A 301 29.89 -5.76 2.65
CA GLU A 301 30.39 -4.37 2.61
C GLU A 301 29.91 -3.58 3.82
N LEU A 302 28.63 -3.72 4.19
CA LEU A 302 28.11 -3.08 5.39
C LEU A 302 28.92 -3.46 6.62
N ALA A 303 29.22 -4.75 6.82
CA ALA A 303 30.07 -5.20 7.91
C ALA A 303 31.47 -4.57 7.86
N SER A 304 32.09 -4.49 6.67
CA SER A 304 33.42 -3.87 6.51
C SER A 304 33.41 -2.37 6.80
N VAL A 305 32.40 -1.64 6.33
CA VAL A 305 32.26 -0.20 6.56
C VAL A 305 31.99 0.08 8.04
N MET A 306 31.10 -0.70 8.66
CA MET A 306 30.80 -0.61 10.09
C MET A 306 32.03 -0.88 10.96
N GLU A 307 32.87 -1.86 10.60
CA GLU A 307 34.12 -2.14 11.31
C GLU A 307 35.12 -0.98 11.19
N ARG A 308 35.27 -0.39 9.99
CA ARG A 308 36.13 0.80 9.80
C ARG A 308 35.66 1.99 10.62
N GLU A 309 34.36 2.26 10.63
CA GLU A 309 33.79 3.38 11.42
C GLU A 309 33.84 3.12 12.94
N ALA A 310 33.74 1.86 13.37
CA ALA A 310 33.99 1.50 14.75
C ALA A 310 35.44 1.76 15.15
N GLU A 311 36.41 1.44 14.29
CA GLU A 311 37.83 1.72 14.55
C GLU A 311 38.17 3.21 14.57
N THR A 312 37.56 4.02 13.69
CA THR A 312 37.74 5.48 13.70
C THR A 312 37.18 6.07 14.99
N ALA A 313 35.98 5.64 15.43
CA ALA A 313 35.38 6.07 16.69
C ALA A 313 36.25 5.72 17.91
N VAL A 314 36.92 4.55 17.92
CA VAL A 314 37.90 4.19 18.97
C VAL A 314 39.12 5.12 18.95
N LYS A 315 39.65 5.44 17.76
CA LYS A 315 40.82 6.33 17.60
C LYS A 315 40.49 7.76 18.06
N GLU A 316 39.33 8.29 17.72
CA GLU A 316 38.91 9.62 18.16
C GLU A 316 38.76 9.70 19.69
N ASN A 317 38.10 8.72 20.31
CA ASN A 317 37.92 8.67 21.76
C ASN A 317 39.25 8.56 22.53
N THR A 318 40.22 7.79 22.02
CA THR A 318 41.55 7.68 22.66
C THR A 318 42.34 8.99 22.57
N THR A 319 42.19 9.77 21.49
CA THR A 319 42.85 11.08 21.35
C THR A 319 42.26 12.15 22.28
N LEU A 320 40.94 12.14 22.50
CA LEU A 320 40.23 13.03 23.43
C LEU A 320 40.60 12.70 24.89
N SER A 321 40.60 11.42 25.26
CA SER A 321 40.98 10.97 26.61
C SER A 321 42.45 11.29 26.94
N GLY A 322 43.34 11.15 25.93
CA GLY A 322 44.76 11.54 26.04
C GLY A 322 45.01 13.05 26.20
N ARG A 323 44.06 13.91 25.81
CA ARG A 323 44.12 15.38 26.06
C ARG A 323 43.61 15.74 27.45
N ILE A 324 42.55 15.08 27.93
CA ILE A 324 41.98 15.32 29.28
C ILE A 324 42.97 14.89 30.38
N LEU A 325 43.70 13.78 30.19
CA LEU A 325 44.73 13.35 31.15
C LEU A 325 45.92 14.33 31.26
N ARG A 326 46.24 15.09 30.20
CA ARG A 326 47.35 16.07 30.22
C ARG A 326 47.02 17.32 31.05
N TYR A 327 45.74 17.64 31.25
CA TYR A 327 45.34 18.75 32.11
C TYR A 327 45.14 18.34 33.58
N SER A 328 45.09 17.04 33.89
CA SER A 328 44.91 16.53 35.27
C SER A 328 46.22 16.12 35.98
N ALA A 329 47.39 16.31 35.38
CA ALA A 329 48.68 15.91 35.95
C ALA A 329 49.30 16.95 36.93
N LYS A 330 48.48 17.58 37.77
CA LYS A 330 48.92 18.37 38.94
C LYS A 330 48.01 18.17 40.16
N SER A 331 47.89 16.95 40.65
CA SER A 331 47.65 16.71 42.08
C SER A 331 48.15 15.32 42.47
N LYS A 332 49.27 15.27 43.21
CA LYS A 332 49.74 14.07 43.90
C LYS A 332 48.83 13.78 45.09
N ALA A 333 48.18 12.62 45.12
CA ALA A 333 47.92 11.87 46.34
C ALA A 333 47.69 10.39 46.00
N THR A 334 48.40 9.54 46.73
CA THR A 334 48.58 8.11 46.57
C THR A 334 47.34 7.32 47.03
N VAL A 335 46.69 6.57 46.12
CA VAL A 335 46.01 5.29 46.43
C VAL A 335 46.11 4.41 45.16
N ALA A 336 46.58 3.18 45.32
CA ALA A 336 46.73 2.21 44.24
C ALA A 336 45.35 1.75 43.71
N PRO A 337 45.07 1.77 42.40
CA PRO A 337 43.90 1.12 41.85
C PRO A 337 44.22 -0.36 41.56
N MET A 338 43.35 -1.20 42.11
CA MET A 338 43.20 -2.62 41.82
C MET A 338 43.07 -2.83 40.31
N GLU A 339 43.88 -3.74 39.76
CA GLU A 339 43.92 -4.05 38.33
C GLU A 339 42.54 -4.52 37.83
N LEU A 340 41.91 -3.75 36.94
CA LEU A 340 40.82 -4.23 36.10
C LEU A 340 41.40 -5.15 35.00
N PRO A 341 40.68 -6.21 34.58
CA PRO A 341 41.14 -7.12 33.54
C PRO A 341 41.30 -6.37 32.22
N LYS A 342 42.55 -6.29 31.75
CA LYS A 342 42.87 -5.86 30.38
C LYS A 342 42.44 -6.97 29.43
N ASN A 343 41.25 -6.85 28.85
CA ASN A 343 40.89 -7.40 27.54
C ASN A 343 39.48 -6.91 27.15
N GLY A 344 39.44 -5.80 26.42
CA GLY A 344 38.24 -5.21 25.86
C GLY A 344 38.52 -3.77 25.48
N ARG A 345 38.63 -3.47 24.18
CA ARG A 345 38.74 -2.11 23.66
C ARG A 345 37.37 -1.42 23.83
N SER A 346 37.01 -1.00 25.03
CA SER A 346 35.76 -0.26 25.26
C SER A 346 35.99 1.22 24.94
N PHE A 347 35.20 1.74 24.00
CA PHE A 347 35.02 3.17 23.79
C PHE A 347 33.58 3.53 24.13
N ASN A 348 33.33 4.76 24.56
CA ASN A 348 31.99 5.21 24.88
C ASN A 348 31.32 5.69 23.59
N MET A 349 30.25 5.01 23.19
CA MET A 349 29.41 5.44 22.08
C MET A 349 28.50 6.59 22.53
N THR A 350 28.33 7.61 21.69
CA THR A 350 27.49 8.76 22.02
C THR A 350 26.01 8.49 21.70
N SER A 351 25.11 9.26 22.33
CA SER A 351 23.67 9.21 22.03
C SER A 351 23.39 9.44 20.53
N HIS A 352 24.07 10.38 19.90
CA HIS A 352 23.93 10.65 18.46
C HIS A 352 24.32 9.44 17.60
N GLN A 353 25.46 8.79 17.93
CA GLN A 353 25.90 7.59 17.23
C GLN A 353 24.90 6.43 17.41
N LEU A 354 24.31 6.28 18.59
CA LEU A 354 23.28 5.26 18.84
C LEU A 354 22.02 5.51 17.99
N VAL A 355 21.56 6.76 17.89
CA VAL A 355 20.42 7.14 17.05
C VAL A 355 20.72 6.88 15.58
N ALA A 356 21.94 7.20 15.10
CA ALA A 356 22.37 6.88 13.74
C ALA A 356 22.31 5.38 13.44
N LEU A 357 22.78 4.54 14.38
CA LEU A 357 22.68 3.09 14.26
C LEU A 357 21.24 2.58 14.27
N SER A 358 20.35 3.22 15.05
CA SER A 358 18.93 2.87 15.04
C SER A 358 18.25 3.23 13.72
N ARG A 359 18.58 4.40 13.13
CA ARG A 359 18.11 4.78 11.78
C ARG A 359 18.61 3.83 10.70
N LEU A 360 19.87 3.40 10.80
CA LEU A 360 20.44 2.38 9.93
C LEU A 360 19.69 1.05 10.06
N ALA A 361 19.45 0.60 11.30
CA ALA A 361 18.67 -0.61 11.58
C ALA A 361 17.24 -0.53 11.00
N CYS A 362 16.58 0.63 11.14
CA CYS A 362 15.27 0.88 10.55
C CYS A 362 15.30 0.75 9.02
N THR A 363 16.29 1.36 8.37
CA THR A 363 16.47 1.31 6.91
C THR A 363 16.68 -0.13 6.41
N LEU A 364 17.45 -0.92 7.15
CA LEU A 364 17.73 -2.32 6.79
C LEU A 364 16.53 -3.24 7.03
N LEU A 365 15.74 -3.01 8.09
CA LEU A 365 14.47 -3.71 8.30
C LEU A 365 13.46 -3.40 7.18
N LEU A 366 13.36 -2.14 6.77
CA LEU A 366 12.54 -1.73 5.63
C LEU A 366 12.99 -2.37 4.31
N LEU A 367 14.30 -2.52 4.11
CA LEU A 367 14.84 -3.20 2.94
C LEU A 367 14.53 -4.71 2.97
N GLU A 368 14.69 -5.36 4.12
CA GLU A 368 14.38 -6.77 4.34
C GLU A 368 12.90 -7.06 4.01
N SER A 369 11.97 -6.29 4.58
CA SER A 369 10.52 -6.40 4.30
C SER A 369 10.17 -6.13 2.84
N SER A 370 10.76 -5.10 2.21
CA SER A 370 10.52 -4.83 0.78
C SER A 370 10.97 -6.00 -0.11
N VAL A 371 12.07 -6.67 0.24
CA VAL A 371 12.58 -7.83 -0.51
C VAL A 371 11.71 -9.06 -0.26
N GLU A 372 11.22 -9.27 0.96
CA GLU A 372 10.24 -10.31 1.31
C GLU A 372 8.96 -10.16 0.49
N GLU A 373 8.39 -8.96 0.44
CA GLU A 373 7.17 -8.68 -0.34
C GLU A 373 7.36 -8.95 -1.83
N LEU A 374 8.48 -8.51 -2.41
CA LEU A 374 8.83 -8.80 -3.81
C LEU A 374 8.95 -10.31 -4.08
N ALA A 375 9.46 -11.08 -3.12
CA ALA A 375 9.58 -12.53 -3.25
C ALA A 375 8.21 -13.22 -3.23
N VAL A 376 7.31 -12.78 -2.35
CA VAL A 376 5.92 -13.28 -2.26
C VAL A 376 5.17 -12.99 -3.55
N ASN A 377 5.28 -11.76 -4.05
CA ASN A 377 4.65 -11.34 -5.30
C ASN A 377 5.12 -12.18 -6.50
N MET A 378 6.43 -12.48 -6.57
CA MET A 378 6.97 -13.36 -7.61
C MET A 378 6.54 -14.83 -7.46
N ALA A 379 6.47 -15.35 -6.22
CA ALA A 379 6.00 -16.70 -5.96
C ALA A 379 4.53 -16.88 -6.39
N TYR A 380 3.70 -15.87 -6.15
CA TYR A 380 2.31 -15.83 -6.60
C TYR A 380 2.23 -15.88 -8.14
N ILE A 381 3.01 -15.05 -8.85
CA ILE A 381 3.03 -15.00 -10.31
C ILE A 381 3.50 -16.33 -10.93
N ASN A 382 4.51 -16.99 -10.36
CA ASN A 382 5.03 -18.25 -10.89
C ASN A 382 4.15 -19.47 -10.57
N SER A 383 3.41 -19.45 -9.45
CA SER A 383 2.43 -20.51 -9.13
C SER A 383 1.27 -20.58 -10.14
N SER A 384 1.01 -19.50 -10.87
CA SER A 384 0.04 -19.46 -11.98
C SER A 384 0.56 -20.12 -13.27
N LYS A 385 1.86 -20.41 -13.38
CA LYS A 385 2.49 -21.02 -14.56
C LYS A 385 2.65 -22.55 -14.45
N ASP A 386 2.35 -23.14 -13.31
CA ASP A 386 2.27 -24.59 -13.17
C ASP A 386 1.06 -25.11 -13.95
N THR A 387 1.30 -25.52 -15.20
CA THR A 387 0.33 -26.25 -16.01
C THR A 387 -0.12 -27.51 -15.26
N PRO A 388 -1.42 -27.70 -14.97
CA PRO A 388 -1.92 -29.04 -14.75
C PRO A 388 -1.79 -29.77 -16.09
N CYS A 389 -1.09 -30.90 -16.07
CA CYS A 389 -1.00 -31.82 -17.19
C CYS A 389 -2.40 -32.01 -17.80
N VAL A 390 -2.55 -31.63 -19.07
CA VAL A 390 -3.82 -31.67 -19.83
C VAL A 390 -4.34 -33.11 -19.84
N LYS A 391 -5.19 -33.45 -18.87
CA LYS A 391 -6.05 -34.63 -18.97
C LYS A 391 -7.12 -34.29 -19.99
N GLY A 392 -6.97 -34.89 -21.18
CA GLY A 392 -7.93 -34.79 -22.27
C GLY A 392 -9.36 -35.05 -21.80
N ILE A 393 -10.26 -34.17 -22.21
CA ILE A 393 -11.70 -34.34 -22.10
C ILE A 393 -12.09 -35.50 -23.01
N LEU A 394 -12.15 -36.71 -22.45
CA LEU A 394 -12.84 -37.84 -23.07
C LEU A 394 -14.15 -38.08 -22.33
N LYS A 395 -15.23 -37.60 -22.97
CA LYS A 395 -16.58 -38.12 -22.78
C LYS A 395 -16.55 -39.65 -22.83
N LYS A 396 -16.92 -40.33 -21.74
CA LYS A 396 -17.52 -41.67 -21.80
C LYS A 396 -18.41 -41.95 -20.59
N THR A 397 -19.71 -41.86 -20.87
CA THR A 397 -20.79 -42.81 -20.50
C THR A 397 -20.80 -43.44 -19.10
N ARG A 398 -21.75 -42.94 -18.31
CA ARG A 398 -22.60 -43.63 -17.32
C ARG A 398 -22.91 -45.09 -17.69
N GLU A 399 -22.51 -46.05 -16.84
CA GLU A 399 -23.30 -47.22 -16.37
C GLU A 399 -22.45 -48.23 -15.56
N GLU A 400 -22.98 -48.62 -14.38
CA GLU A 400 -22.82 -49.90 -13.64
C GLU A 400 -21.40 -50.32 -13.15
N ARG A 401 -21.15 -50.94 -11.98
CA ARG A 401 -21.95 -51.79 -11.09
C ARG A 401 -21.19 -51.99 -9.73
N ARG A 402 -21.98 -52.08 -8.65
CA ARG A 402 -21.86 -52.82 -7.36
C ARG A 402 -20.57 -53.61 -7.08
N GLU A 403 -19.91 -53.39 -5.93
CA GLU A 403 -20.14 -54.03 -4.60
C GLU A 403 -19.48 -55.41 -4.52
N GLU A 404 -18.47 -55.57 -3.65
CA GLU A 404 -18.41 -56.60 -2.61
C GLU A 404 -17.07 -56.59 -1.85
N ARG A 405 -17.19 -57.00 -0.60
CA ARG A 405 -16.31 -56.82 0.56
C ARG A 405 -15.96 -58.22 1.09
N ARG A 406 -14.88 -58.29 1.89
CA ARG A 406 -14.52 -59.34 2.91
C ARG A 406 -13.59 -60.47 2.41
N GLU A 407 -12.63 -60.99 3.19
CA GLU A 407 -12.23 -60.81 4.60
C GLU A 407 -10.87 -61.50 4.87
N GLU A 408 -10.20 -61.07 5.96
CA GLU A 408 -9.36 -61.87 6.90
C GLU A 408 -7.88 -62.17 6.50
N THR A 409 -6.83 -62.00 7.33
CA THR A 409 -6.66 -61.96 8.81
C THR A 409 -5.28 -61.36 9.23
N CYS A 410 -5.25 -60.62 10.37
CA CYS A 410 -4.24 -60.55 11.47
C CYS A 410 -2.74 -60.28 11.18
N ALA A 411 -1.93 -59.52 11.95
CA ALA A 411 -2.04 -58.70 13.17
C ALA A 411 -0.72 -57.88 13.40
N MET A 412 -0.84 -56.76 14.12
CA MET A 412 0.16 -55.99 14.91
C MET A 412 1.29 -55.19 14.22
N GLY A 413 1.21 -53.85 14.37
CA GLY A 413 2.34 -52.91 14.29
C GLY A 413 1.94 -51.54 13.74
N ASP A 414 1.93 -50.51 14.59
CA ASP A 414 1.51 -49.11 14.32
C ASP A 414 1.93 -48.55 12.94
N LEU A 415 0.93 -48.18 12.12
CA LEU A 415 1.08 -47.22 11.02
C LEU A 415 0.11 -46.06 11.25
N ASN A 416 0.59 -45.02 11.91
CA ASN A 416 0.12 -43.65 11.74
C ASN A 416 1.35 -42.81 11.35
N GLN A 417 1.74 -42.88 10.08
CA GLN A 417 2.52 -41.84 9.42
C GLN A 417 1.73 -41.43 8.17
N PRO A 418 1.34 -40.14 8.02
CA PRO A 418 0.89 -39.65 6.72
C PRO A 418 2.06 -39.74 5.72
N PRO A 419 1.78 -39.88 4.41
CA PRO A 419 2.82 -39.92 3.39
C PRO A 419 3.62 -38.62 3.49
N GLY A 420 4.95 -38.75 3.51
CA GLY A 420 5.88 -37.67 3.80
C GLY A 420 5.54 -36.38 3.06
N GLU A 421 5.15 -35.37 3.84
CA GLU A 421 5.22 -33.99 3.41
C GLU A 421 6.69 -33.72 3.08
N HIS A 422 7.01 -33.60 1.79
CA HIS A 422 8.15 -32.79 1.41
C HIS A 422 7.85 -31.39 1.93
N HIS A 423 8.44 -31.02 3.08
CA HIS A 423 8.42 -29.65 3.58
C HIS A 423 9.07 -28.76 2.51
N VAL A 424 8.26 -28.18 1.64
CA VAL A 424 8.66 -27.06 0.80
C VAL A 424 8.81 -25.89 1.77
N HIS A 425 10.05 -25.52 2.08
CA HIS A 425 10.31 -24.29 2.83
C HIS A 425 9.65 -23.11 2.11
N PRO A 426 8.99 -22.17 2.82
CA PRO A 426 8.42 -21.00 2.18
C PRO A 426 9.51 -20.24 1.40
N PRO A 427 9.21 -19.72 0.20
CA PRO A 427 10.20 -19.08 -0.67
C PRO A 427 10.94 -17.91 0.01
N GLU A 428 10.29 -17.21 0.94
CA GLU A 428 10.88 -16.18 1.80
C GLU A 428 12.03 -16.71 2.67
N ALA A 429 11.89 -17.89 3.26
CA ALA A 429 12.89 -18.46 4.16
C ALA A 429 14.19 -18.82 3.44
N LEU A 430 14.13 -19.09 2.14
CA LEU A 430 15.31 -19.40 1.31
C LEU A 430 16.09 -18.14 0.90
N LEU A 431 15.41 -17.01 0.72
CA LEU A 431 16.06 -15.72 0.46
C LEU A 431 16.73 -15.13 1.70
N LEU A 432 16.04 -15.20 2.84
CA LEU A 432 16.47 -14.56 4.08
C LEU A 432 17.57 -15.30 4.81
N ALA A 433 17.70 -16.62 4.59
CA ALA A 433 18.76 -17.42 5.20
C ALA A 433 20.18 -16.88 4.91
N ASP A 434 20.36 -16.22 3.76
CA ASP A 434 21.66 -15.70 3.31
C ASP A 434 21.81 -14.16 3.51
N PHE A 435 20.79 -13.46 4.02
CA PHE A 435 20.82 -12.01 4.25
C PHE A 435 21.24 -11.64 5.69
N ASP A 436 22.47 -11.99 6.07
CA ASP A 436 23.02 -11.71 7.41
C ASP A 436 23.59 -10.28 7.55
N TRP A 437 22.79 -9.26 7.28
CA TRP A 437 23.19 -7.85 7.52
C TRP A 437 23.40 -7.54 9.00
N ARG A 438 22.73 -8.30 9.88
CA ARG A 438 22.81 -8.17 11.35
C ARG A 438 24.23 -8.41 11.87
N SER A 439 25.01 -9.24 11.19
CA SER A 439 26.43 -9.46 11.50
C SER A 439 27.27 -8.17 11.56
N ALA A 440 26.89 -7.12 10.82
CA ALA A 440 27.59 -5.84 10.81
C ALA A 440 27.59 -5.12 12.17
N PHE A 441 26.62 -5.41 13.04
CA PHE A 441 26.51 -4.82 14.38
C PHE A 441 27.30 -5.60 15.45
N ARG A 442 27.77 -6.82 15.14
CA ARG A 442 28.38 -7.74 16.13
C ARG A 442 29.55 -7.11 16.90
N GLY A 443 30.38 -6.31 16.25
CA GLY A 443 31.52 -5.64 16.87
C GLY A 443 31.17 -4.49 17.83
N LEU A 444 29.93 -3.99 17.78
CA LEU A 444 29.44 -2.84 18.52
C LEU A 444 28.49 -3.20 19.68
N VAL A 445 28.11 -4.48 19.80
CA VAL A 445 27.15 -4.97 20.80
C VAL A 445 27.39 -4.45 22.23
N PRO A 446 28.58 -4.59 22.84
CA PRO A 446 28.77 -4.16 24.23
C PRO A 446 28.66 -2.64 24.38
N GLN A 447 29.12 -1.87 23.38
CA GLN A 447 28.97 -0.41 23.39
C GLN A 447 27.52 0.02 23.18
N MET A 448 26.78 -0.66 22.30
CA MET A 448 25.36 -0.44 22.04
C MET A 448 24.50 -0.74 23.27
N ALA A 449 24.69 -1.92 23.88
CA ALA A 449 23.97 -2.35 25.08
C ALA A 449 24.15 -1.37 26.24
N HIS A 450 25.40 -0.93 26.49
CA HIS A 450 25.69 0.07 27.51
C HIS A 450 25.10 1.44 27.16
N CYS A 451 25.26 1.91 25.92
CA CYS A 451 24.78 3.22 25.47
C CYS A 451 23.25 3.32 25.54
N VAL A 452 22.50 2.28 25.10
CA VAL A 452 21.03 2.22 25.22
C VAL A 452 20.61 2.44 26.67
N THR A 453 21.26 1.75 27.60
CA THR A 453 20.95 1.84 29.03
C THR A 453 21.21 3.25 29.56
N VAL A 454 22.39 3.81 29.29
CA VAL A 454 22.80 5.15 29.77
C VAL A 454 21.95 6.26 29.16
N VAL A 455 21.65 6.21 27.86
CA VAL A 455 20.86 7.24 27.17
C VAL A 455 19.44 7.28 27.71
N LEU A 456 18.78 6.13 27.86
CA LEU A 456 17.42 6.05 28.38
C LEU A 456 17.34 6.49 29.85
N GLU A 457 18.31 6.11 30.69
CA GLU A 457 18.41 6.57 32.08
C GLU A 457 18.68 8.08 32.18
N ASP A 458 19.60 8.60 31.37
CA ASP A 458 19.96 10.02 31.35
C ASP A 458 18.77 10.89 30.91
N VAL A 459 18.11 10.55 29.81
CA VAL A 459 16.89 11.23 29.34
C VAL A 459 15.80 11.19 30.41
N CYS A 460 15.59 10.04 31.06
CA CYS A 460 14.63 9.91 32.14
C CYS A 460 14.97 10.83 33.32
N SER A 461 16.21 10.78 33.81
CA SER A 461 16.64 11.63 34.93
C SER A 461 16.54 13.12 34.61
N ARG A 462 16.96 13.55 33.42
CA ARG A 462 16.87 14.95 32.96
C ARG A 462 15.42 15.40 32.83
N SER A 463 14.56 14.58 32.24
CA SER A 463 13.14 14.91 32.04
C SER A 463 12.40 15.03 33.38
N LEU A 464 12.67 14.12 34.32
CA LEU A 464 12.08 14.16 35.68
C LEU A 464 12.62 15.35 36.50
N GLN A 465 13.92 15.66 36.41
CA GLN A 465 14.52 16.81 37.09
C GLN A 465 13.99 18.14 36.55
N GLN A 466 13.85 18.26 35.23
CA GLN A 466 13.30 19.45 34.59
C GLN A 466 11.84 19.68 35.01
N GLU A 467 11.05 18.62 35.05
CA GLU A 467 9.67 18.66 35.53
C GLU A 467 9.60 19.06 37.02
N GLU A 468 10.44 18.49 37.90
CA GLU A 468 10.51 18.88 39.32
C GLU A 468 10.91 20.34 39.52
N ALA A 469 11.88 20.84 38.75
CA ALA A 469 12.31 22.23 38.81
C ALA A 469 11.18 23.19 38.39
N SER A 470 10.40 22.81 37.36
CA SER A 470 9.22 23.58 36.95
C SER A 470 8.15 23.59 38.05
N PHE A 471 7.88 22.46 38.68
CA PHE A 471 6.90 22.35 39.76
C PHE A 471 7.29 23.18 41.00
N THR A 472 8.55 23.06 41.46
CA THR A 472 9.08 23.76 42.64
C THR A 472 9.23 25.27 42.44
N SER A 473 9.35 25.75 41.21
CA SER A 473 9.37 27.19 40.88
C SER A 473 7.97 27.84 40.89
N GLY A 474 6.92 27.07 41.21
CA GLY A 474 5.55 27.56 41.37
C GLY A 474 4.64 27.26 40.17
N HIS A 475 5.13 26.60 39.13
CA HIS A 475 4.32 26.14 38.01
C HIS A 475 3.65 24.80 38.35
N THR A 476 2.48 24.85 38.99
CA THR A 476 1.74 23.63 39.38
C THR A 476 0.96 22.99 38.23
N LEU A 477 0.98 23.56 37.03
CA LEU A 477 0.25 23.11 35.85
C LEU A 477 1.20 22.31 34.94
N ILE A 478 0.78 21.10 34.53
CA ILE A 478 1.64 20.20 33.75
C ILE A 478 1.85 20.73 32.33
N GLU A 479 3.11 20.84 31.90
CA GLU A 479 3.45 21.19 30.52
C GLU A 479 3.01 20.08 29.56
N LEU A 480 2.35 20.47 28.47
CA LEU A 480 1.78 19.54 27.47
C LEU A 480 2.64 19.45 26.23
N SER A 481 2.69 18.26 25.63
CA SER A 481 3.22 18.01 24.29
C SER A 481 2.21 17.20 23.48
N THR A 482 2.21 17.35 22.16
CA THR A 482 1.46 16.48 21.25
C THR A 482 1.97 15.04 21.36
N CYS A 483 1.06 14.07 21.38
CA CYS A 483 1.45 12.66 21.33
C CYS A 483 2.06 12.32 19.96
N VAL A 484 3.13 11.53 19.95
CA VAL A 484 3.79 11.09 18.71
C VAL A 484 2.81 10.23 17.92
N GLY A 485 2.51 10.65 16.68
CA GLY A 485 1.43 10.12 15.82
C GLY A 485 0.52 11.21 15.21
N HIS A 486 0.54 12.45 15.72
CA HIS A 486 -0.35 13.54 15.29
C HIS A 486 0.31 14.66 14.47
N THR A 487 1.45 14.43 13.80
CA THR A 487 1.98 15.41 12.84
C THR A 487 1.31 15.22 11.49
N PRO A 488 0.37 16.10 11.06
CA PRO A 488 0.00 16.16 9.65
C PRO A 488 1.24 16.61 8.89
N VAL A 489 1.82 15.72 8.10
CA VAL A 489 2.93 16.08 7.22
C VAL A 489 2.40 17.09 6.20
N THR A 490 2.82 18.35 6.34
CA THR A 490 2.82 19.31 5.24
C THR A 490 3.64 18.72 4.10
N VAL A 491 2.98 18.60 2.95
CA VAL A 491 3.52 18.28 1.62
C VAL A 491 4.99 18.72 1.50
N GLY A 492 5.95 17.78 1.60
CA GLY A 492 7.36 18.12 1.52
C GLY A 492 8.35 16.97 1.75
N ASP A 493 8.21 16.20 2.83
CA ASP A 493 9.17 15.14 3.18
C ASP A 493 8.48 13.78 3.30
N GLN A 494 8.70 12.92 2.31
CA GLN A 494 8.23 11.53 2.25
C GLN A 494 9.05 10.60 3.16
N LEU A 495 9.17 10.94 4.44
CA LEU A 495 9.68 10.02 5.46
C LEU A 495 8.57 9.04 5.87
N ALA A 496 8.43 7.98 5.07
CA ALA A 496 7.93 6.66 5.44
C ALA A 496 6.59 6.58 6.22
N GLU A 497 5.48 6.53 5.46
CA GLU A 497 4.18 6.02 5.90
C GLU A 497 3.94 4.56 5.43
N ASP A 498 4.99 3.83 5.04
CA ASP A 498 4.86 2.43 4.58
C ASP A 498 5.36 1.44 5.66
N ASP A 499 4.43 0.57 6.07
CA ASP A 499 4.56 -0.73 6.76
C ASP A 499 5.02 -0.85 8.23
N TYR A 500 5.75 0.09 8.82
CA TYR A 500 6.19 -0.08 10.24
C TYR A 500 5.29 0.62 11.27
N SER A 501 4.37 1.48 10.82
CA SER A 501 3.29 2.02 11.63
C SER A 501 2.08 1.08 11.47
N HIS A 502 2.00 0.00 12.25
CA HIS A 502 0.72 -0.68 12.41
C HIS A 502 -0.27 0.36 12.93
N THR A 503 -1.20 0.72 12.07
CA THR A 503 -2.29 1.66 12.26
C THR A 503 -3.13 1.21 13.46
N TRP A 504 -2.81 1.77 14.63
CA TRP A 504 -3.76 1.79 15.72
C TRP A 504 -4.98 2.58 15.25
N PRO A 505 -6.20 2.23 15.71
CA PRO A 505 -7.32 3.12 15.52
C PRO A 505 -6.96 4.47 16.15
N GLU A 506 -6.81 5.50 15.32
CA GLU A 506 -6.49 6.89 15.70
C GLU A 506 -7.40 7.43 16.82
N MET A 507 -8.56 6.78 17.03
CA MET A 507 -9.56 7.06 18.05
C MET A 507 -9.12 6.80 19.50
N ASP A 508 -8.13 5.92 19.72
CA ASP A 508 -7.77 5.44 21.08
C ASP A 508 -6.47 6.04 21.63
N THR A 509 -5.75 6.84 20.85
CA THR A 509 -4.52 7.52 21.29
C THR A 509 -4.83 8.90 21.88
N PRO A 510 -4.24 9.28 23.03
CA PRO A 510 -4.42 10.61 23.60
C PRO A 510 -3.84 11.72 22.70
N ARG A 511 -4.54 12.86 22.58
CA ARG A 511 -4.12 14.00 21.74
C ARG A 511 -2.86 14.68 22.29
N ARG A 512 -2.80 14.83 23.62
CA ARG A 512 -1.70 15.49 24.34
C ARG A 512 -1.36 14.69 25.58
N ILE A 513 -0.08 14.70 25.91
CA ILE A 513 0.47 14.05 27.10
C ILE A 513 1.40 15.01 27.82
N ALA A 514 1.80 14.67 29.04
CA ALA A 514 2.81 15.42 29.76
C ALA A 514 4.12 15.46 28.96
N LYS A 515 4.75 16.64 28.88
CA LYS A 515 5.96 16.87 28.08
C LYS A 515 7.12 15.95 28.47
N PHE A 516 7.30 15.66 29.76
CA PHE A 516 8.33 14.72 30.21
C PHE A 516 8.05 13.28 29.74
N CYS A 517 6.78 12.85 29.68
CA CYS A 517 6.38 11.56 29.11
C CYS A 517 6.62 11.53 27.60
N ALA A 518 6.33 12.63 26.88
CA ALA A 518 6.58 12.72 25.44
C ALA A 518 8.08 12.62 25.11
N ALA A 519 8.94 13.28 25.88
CA ALA A 519 10.40 13.19 25.71
C ALA A 519 10.91 11.76 25.90
N LEU A 520 10.37 11.04 26.89
CA LEU A 520 10.71 9.63 27.12
C LEU A 520 10.26 8.72 25.97
N LEU A 521 9.01 8.88 25.51
CA LEU A 521 8.48 8.10 24.40
C LEU A 521 9.22 8.35 23.09
N ALA A 522 9.58 9.59 22.79
CA ALA A 522 10.35 9.93 21.59
C ALA A 522 11.70 9.20 21.55
N GLU A 523 12.40 9.12 22.68
CA GLU A 523 13.68 8.40 22.76
C GLU A 523 13.50 6.88 22.73
N LEU A 524 12.46 6.35 23.36
CA LEU A 524 12.12 4.91 23.26
C LEU A 524 11.76 4.51 21.83
N GLU A 525 10.98 5.31 21.11
CA GLU A 525 10.61 5.09 19.71
C GLU A 525 11.82 5.23 18.78
N ALA A 526 12.71 6.20 19.04
CA ALA A 526 13.94 6.36 18.27
C ALA A 526 14.87 5.15 18.38
N LEU A 527 14.85 4.41 19.50
CA LEU A 527 15.70 3.24 19.74
C LEU A 527 15.01 1.89 19.48
N LEU A 528 13.69 1.88 19.27
CA LEU A 528 12.93 0.65 19.02
C LEU A 528 13.41 -0.13 17.79
N PRO A 529 13.68 0.49 16.62
CA PRO A 529 14.17 -0.25 15.44
C PRO A 529 15.45 -1.03 15.72
N LEU A 530 16.35 -0.47 16.54
CA LEU A 530 17.57 -1.15 16.96
C LEU A 530 17.27 -2.40 17.80
N ALA A 531 16.35 -2.30 18.76
CA ALA A 531 15.94 -3.44 19.58
C ALA A 531 15.24 -4.54 18.75
N VAL A 532 14.47 -4.15 17.73
CA VAL A 532 13.82 -5.06 16.78
C VAL A 532 14.84 -5.73 15.85
N ALA A 533 15.87 -5.01 15.40
CA ALA A 533 16.95 -5.59 14.61
C ALA A 533 17.76 -6.63 15.39
N CYS A 534 17.97 -6.40 16.69
CA CYS A 534 18.76 -7.24 17.58
C CYS A 534 17.99 -8.45 18.17
N ARG A 535 17.21 -9.15 17.35
CA ARG A 535 16.36 -10.29 17.78
C ARG A 535 17.12 -11.58 18.06
N ASP A 536 18.16 -11.88 17.27
CA ASP A 536 18.80 -13.20 17.23
C ASP A 536 20.30 -13.18 17.51
N GLY A 537 20.81 -14.33 17.98
CA GLY A 537 22.24 -14.61 18.12
C GLY A 537 22.96 -13.68 19.11
N PRO A 538 24.15 -13.16 18.77
CA PRO A 538 24.97 -12.37 19.69
C PRO A 538 24.44 -10.94 19.94
N LEU A 539 23.43 -10.49 19.19
CA LEU A 539 22.85 -9.15 19.33
C LEU A 539 21.83 -9.06 20.46
N THR A 540 21.39 -10.19 21.03
CA THR A 540 20.32 -10.24 22.04
C THR A 540 20.62 -9.42 23.29
N GLU A 541 21.90 -9.17 23.59
CA GLU A 541 22.33 -8.30 24.69
C GLU A 541 21.76 -6.88 24.55
N VAL A 542 21.83 -6.27 23.35
CA VAL A 542 21.29 -4.93 23.08
C VAL A 542 19.79 -4.88 23.31
N ARG A 543 19.06 -5.89 22.81
CA ARG A 543 17.61 -6.02 23.03
C ARG A 543 17.29 -6.17 24.52
N SER A 544 18.06 -6.98 25.26
CA SER A 544 17.84 -7.17 26.69
C SER A 544 18.08 -5.88 27.48
N SER A 545 19.12 -5.11 27.14
CA SER A 545 19.40 -3.80 27.73
C SER A 545 18.29 -2.79 27.43
N PHE A 546 17.77 -2.76 26.20
CA PHE A 546 16.61 -1.93 25.84
C PHE A 546 15.38 -2.30 26.67
N VAL A 547 15.05 -3.60 26.77
CA VAL A 547 13.89 -4.10 27.53
C VAL A 547 14.01 -3.75 29.02
N GLU A 548 15.19 -3.93 29.61
CA GLU A 548 15.43 -3.62 31.02
C GLU A 548 15.38 -2.11 31.28
N ALA A 549 16.06 -1.30 30.46
CA ALA A 549 16.05 0.15 30.57
C ALA A 549 14.64 0.72 30.35
N CYS A 550 13.90 0.22 29.36
CA CYS A 550 12.49 0.57 29.13
C CYS A 550 11.63 0.27 30.37
N GLY A 551 11.77 -0.90 30.99
CA GLY A 551 11.07 -1.23 32.23
C GLY A 551 11.40 -0.30 33.40
N ARG A 552 12.67 0.11 33.54
CA ARG A 552 13.13 1.07 34.56
C ARG A 552 12.62 2.48 34.31
N VAL A 553 12.70 2.96 33.07
CA VAL A 553 12.17 4.28 32.66
C VAL A 553 10.66 4.34 32.84
N ALA A 554 9.93 3.32 32.40
CA ALA A 554 8.49 3.20 32.61
C ALA A 554 8.13 3.23 34.11
N SER A 555 8.85 2.48 34.94
CA SER A 555 8.59 2.47 36.39
C SER A 555 8.84 3.85 37.04
N ALA A 556 9.91 4.55 36.64
CA ALA A 556 10.22 5.89 37.14
C ALA A 556 9.20 6.94 36.68
N ALA A 557 8.79 6.89 35.41
CA ALA A 557 7.75 7.76 34.87
C ALA A 557 6.41 7.55 35.59
N LEU A 558 6.03 6.29 35.83
CA LEU A 558 4.81 5.93 36.56
C LEU A 558 4.84 6.47 38.00
N GLY A 559 5.96 6.30 38.72
CA GLY A 559 6.12 6.85 40.07
C GLY A 559 5.96 8.38 40.10
N ARG A 560 6.49 9.09 39.11
CA ARG A 560 6.29 10.54 39.01
C ARG A 560 4.83 10.92 38.71
N LEU A 561 4.13 10.16 37.87
CA LEU A 561 2.71 10.37 37.61
C LEU A 561 1.87 10.18 38.89
N GLU A 562 2.17 9.14 39.68
CA GLU A 562 1.52 8.88 40.99
C GLU A 562 1.78 10.04 41.98
N GLU A 563 3.02 10.51 42.09
CA GLU A 563 3.39 11.64 42.95
C GLU A 563 2.59 12.92 42.61
N ARG A 564 2.42 13.22 41.32
CA ARG A 564 1.64 14.38 40.87
C ARG A 564 0.14 14.19 41.04
N ALA A 565 -0.37 12.96 40.93
CA ALA A 565 -1.78 12.66 41.15
C ALA A 565 -2.22 12.92 42.59
N LEU A 566 -1.35 12.60 43.56
CA LEU A 566 -1.59 12.83 44.99
C LEU A 566 -1.69 14.33 45.37
N GLN A 567 -1.12 15.20 44.55
CA GLN A 567 -1.14 16.65 44.75
C GLN A 567 -2.43 17.32 44.26
N VAL A 568 -3.22 16.63 43.43
CA VAL A 568 -4.50 17.13 42.93
C VAL A 568 -5.64 16.64 43.85
N PRO A 569 -6.56 17.52 44.31
CA PRO A 569 -6.72 18.95 43.99
C PRO A 569 -6.04 19.91 44.98
N GLY A 570 -5.33 19.39 45.99
CA GLY A 570 -4.89 20.17 47.15
C GLY A 570 -3.87 21.26 46.82
N SER A 571 -2.76 20.89 46.18
CA SER A 571 -1.66 21.79 45.80
C SER A 571 -1.58 22.04 44.29
N ALA A 572 -2.35 21.31 43.47
CA ALA A 572 -2.37 21.41 42.02
C ALA A 572 -3.80 21.39 41.46
N PRO A 573 -4.06 22.03 40.30
CA PRO A 573 -5.40 22.16 39.74
C PRO A 573 -5.95 20.83 39.18
N LEU A 574 -7.29 20.68 39.16
CA LEU A 574 -8.00 19.52 38.62
C LEU A 574 -7.58 19.17 37.18
N ARG A 575 -7.28 20.20 36.36
CA ARG A 575 -6.88 20.08 34.96
C ARG A 575 -5.65 19.18 34.73
N ASN A 576 -4.85 18.93 35.77
CA ASN A 576 -3.73 18.00 35.70
C ASN A 576 -4.17 16.53 35.65
N LEU A 577 -5.29 16.14 36.28
CA LEU A 577 -5.71 14.72 36.32
C LEU A 577 -6.00 14.13 34.92
N PRO A 578 -6.70 14.81 33.99
CA PRO A 578 -6.84 14.34 32.62
C PRO A 578 -5.49 14.15 31.91
N VAL A 579 -4.50 15.01 32.17
CA VAL A 579 -3.15 14.93 31.60
C VAL A 579 -2.37 13.74 32.13
N LEU A 580 -2.45 13.50 33.44
CA LEU A 580 -1.83 12.34 34.08
C LEU A 580 -2.46 11.03 33.58
N LEU A 581 -3.78 10.99 33.48
CA LEU A 581 -4.52 9.86 32.93
C LEU A 581 -4.13 9.58 31.47
N ALA A 582 -4.13 10.61 30.61
CA ALA A 582 -3.70 10.49 29.21
C ALA A 582 -2.26 9.97 29.09
N SER A 583 -1.34 10.50 29.88
CA SER A 583 0.07 10.10 29.87
C SER A 583 0.24 8.64 30.31
N CYS A 584 -0.51 8.22 31.33
CA CYS A 584 -0.54 6.85 31.81
C CYS A 584 -1.04 5.88 30.73
N VAL A 585 -2.19 6.18 30.11
CA VAL A 585 -2.78 5.37 29.03
C VAL A 585 -1.83 5.28 27.84
N CYS A 586 -1.25 6.41 27.41
CA CYS A 586 -0.33 6.46 26.27
C CYS A 586 0.90 5.57 26.49
N ILE A 587 1.58 5.71 27.63
CA ILE A 587 2.77 4.89 27.93
C ILE A 587 2.37 3.41 28.04
N GLY A 588 1.26 3.09 28.70
CA GLY A 588 0.75 1.71 28.78
C GLY A 588 0.50 1.08 27.41
N GLN A 589 -0.16 1.81 26.50
CA GLN A 589 -0.39 1.38 25.12
C GLN A 589 0.93 1.17 24.35
N ARG A 590 1.88 2.10 24.47
CA ARG A 590 3.20 2.00 23.81
C ARG A 590 4.02 0.84 24.34
N LEU A 591 4.00 0.58 25.64
CA LEU A 591 4.63 -0.60 26.23
C LEU A 591 3.99 -1.90 25.71
N ALA A 592 2.67 -1.94 25.53
CA ALA A 592 1.97 -3.11 24.99
C ALA A 592 2.38 -3.34 23.52
N HIS A 593 2.52 -2.26 22.75
CA HIS A 593 3.05 -2.30 21.40
C HIS A 593 4.49 -2.85 21.36
N TYR A 594 5.38 -2.36 22.23
CA TYR A 594 6.74 -2.88 22.32
C TYR A 594 6.76 -4.35 22.71
N HIS A 595 5.88 -4.79 23.61
CA HIS A 595 5.76 -6.19 24.00
C HIS A 595 5.36 -7.08 22.80
N ALA A 596 4.33 -6.69 22.03
CA ALA A 596 3.90 -7.43 20.85
C ALA A 596 5.01 -7.49 19.78
N ARG A 597 5.60 -6.34 19.44
CA ARG A 597 6.67 -6.22 18.42
C ARG A 597 7.93 -7.00 18.77
N LEU A 598 8.25 -7.14 20.06
CA LEU A 598 9.40 -7.92 20.52
C LEU A 598 9.06 -9.41 20.73
N SER A 599 7.78 -9.80 20.64
CA SER A 599 7.30 -11.17 20.83
C SER A 599 6.99 -11.93 19.53
N ASP A 600 6.53 -11.26 18.47
CA ASP A 600 6.00 -11.88 17.24
C ASP A 600 7.05 -12.24 16.16
N SER A 601 8.04 -13.08 16.46
CA SER A 601 8.84 -13.70 15.38
C SER A 601 9.30 -15.13 15.71
N ALA A 602 8.73 -16.09 14.97
CA ALA A 602 9.03 -17.51 14.79
C ALA A 602 8.99 -18.47 16.03
N PRO A 603 8.45 -19.71 15.86
CA PRO A 603 8.30 -20.71 16.92
C PRO A 603 9.54 -21.60 17.18
N THR A 604 10.70 -21.36 16.55
CA THR A 604 11.78 -22.37 16.48
C THR A 604 12.90 -22.29 17.53
N SER A 605 12.90 -21.35 18.48
CA SER A 605 13.78 -21.50 19.67
C SER A 605 13.18 -20.86 20.94
N ALA A 606 12.71 -21.72 21.85
CA ALA A 606 12.03 -21.31 23.07
C ALA A 606 12.95 -20.80 24.21
N ALA A 607 14.28 -20.77 24.01
CA ALA A 607 15.24 -20.64 25.11
C ALA A 607 15.88 -19.25 25.30
N THR A 608 15.56 -18.25 24.48
CA THR A 608 16.23 -16.92 24.53
C THR A 608 15.28 -15.73 24.34
N ARG A 609 14.01 -15.90 24.74
CA ARG A 609 13.04 -14.80 24.77
C ARG A 609 13.20 -14.06 26.10
N VAL A 610 13.68 -12.82 26.06
CA VAL A 610 13.53 -11.87 27.18
C VAL A 610 12.34 -10.97 26.81
N PRO A 611 11.08 -11.39 27.06
CA PRO A 611 9.94 -10.52 26.84
C PRO A 611 10.01 -9.34 27.83
N LEU A 612 9.47 -8.18 27.43
CA LEU A 612 9.09 -7.14 28.39
C LEU A 612 8.20 -7.76 29.46
N THR A 613 8.51 -7.50 30.74
CA THR A 613 7.71 -8.01 31.85
C THR A 613 6.29 -7.50 31.72
N LEU A 614 5.29 -8.37 31.95
CA LEU A 614 3.87 -7.96 31.94
C LEU A 614 3.51 -7.09 33.16
N LEU A 615 4.39 -7.03 34.17
CA LEU A 615 4.15 -6.33 35.43
C LEU A 615 4.03 -4.80 35.25
N PRO A 616 4.94 -4.08 34.56
CA PRO A 616 4.73 -2.67 34.21
C PRO A 616 3.39 -2.41 33.51
N LEU A 617 3.00 -3.25 32.54
CA LEU A 617 1.74 -3.09 31.81
C LEU A 617 0.54 -3.11 32.75
N GLN A 618 0.49 -4.11 33.64
CA GLN A 618 -0.57 -4.23 34.64
C GLN A 618 -0.60 -3.02 35.59
N ARG A 619 0.57 -2.55 36.05
CA ARG A 619 0.62 -1.36 36.92
C ARG A 619 0.09 -0.10 36.23
N TYR A 620 0.43 0.10 34.95
CA TYR A 620 -0.08 1.23 34.17
C TYR A 620 -1.60 1.15 34.00
N THR A 621 -2.17 -0.04 33.75
CA THR A 621 -3.63 -0.21 33.68
C THR A 621 -4.29 0.10 35.02
N ASP A 622 -3.76 -0.43 36.13
CA ASP A 622 -4.33 -0.23 37.46
C ASP A 622 -4.32 1.25 37.87
N ILE A 623 -3.23 1.97 37.57
CA ILE A 623 -3.10 3.39 37.92
C ILE A 623 -3.95 4.26 36.99
N ALA A 624 -4.05 3.94 35.71
CA ALA A 624 -4.97 4.64 34.81
C ALA A 624 -6.42 4.53 35.32
N GLU A 625 -6.83 3.37 35.81
CA GLU A 625 -8.14 3.19 36.42
C GLU A 625 -8.31 3.99 37.72
N ALA A 626 -7.31 3.96 38.60
CA ALA A 626 -7.33 4.75 39.84
C ALA A 626 -7.42 6.26 39.56
N LEU A 627 -6.67 6.76 38.56
CA LEU A 627 -6.72 8.17 38.14
C LEU A 627 -8.08 8.55 37.56
N ARG A 628 -8.68 7.67 36.75
CA ARG A 628 -10.03 7.87 36.23
C ARG A 628 -11.04 7.95 37.37
N ASP A 629 -10.98 7.03 38.31
CA ASP A 629 -11.90 6.98 39.45
C ASP A 629 -11.72 8.20 40.37
N GLN A 630 -10.48 8.68 40.58
CA GLN A 630 -10.18 9.92 41.30
C GLN A 630 -10.79 11.15 40.59
N LEU A 631 -10.61 11.25 39.27
CA LEU A 631 -11.14 12.34 38.44
C LEU A 631 -12.67 12.38 38.49
N THR A 632 -13.33 11.24 38.32
CA THR A 632 -14.79 11.14 38.38
C THR A 632 -15.30 11.46 39.78
N SER A 633 -14.76 10.79 40.82
CA SER A 633 -15.23 10.96 42.20
C SER A 633 -15.10 12.41 42.67
N TYR A 634 -13.98 13.06 42.36
CA TYR A 634 -13.80 14.48 42.69
C TYR A 634 -14.81 15.37 41.96
N SER A 635 -15.00 15.15 40.67
CA SER A 635 -15.94 15.93 39.84
C SER A 635 -17.39 15.79 40.34
N VAL A 636 -17.80 14.57 40.68
CA VAL A 636 -19.12 14.29 41.28
C VAL A 636 -19.25 14.96 42.64
N GLN A 637 -18.23 14.90 43.50
CA GLN A 637 -18.23 15.54 44.81
C GLN A 637 -18.37 17.07 44.70
N VAL A 638 -17.64 17.72 43.79
CA VAL A 638 -17.73 19.18 43.56
C VAL A 638 -19.12 19.58 43.06
N CYS A 639 -19.68 18.83 42.11
CA CYS A 639 -21.04 19.07 41.65
C CYS A 639 -22.06 18.88 42.78
N SER A 640 -21.93 17.80 43.55
CA SER A 640 -22.84 17.46 44.65
C SER A 640 -22.83 18.53 45.73
N THR A 641 -21.65 19.01 46.14
CA THR A 641 -21.54 20.06 47.15
C THR A 641 -22.13 21.38 46.64
N SER A 642 -21.85 21.77 45.40
CA SER A 642 -22.44 22.97 44.79
C SER A 642 -23.98 22.90 44.74
N LEU A 643 -24.53 21.75 44.37
CA LEU A 643 -25.98 21.52 44.29
C LEU A 643 -26.66 21.49 45.66
N LEU A 644 -26.02 20.90 46.67
CA LEU A 644 -26.61 20.71 48.01
C LEU A 644 -26.42 21.90 48.94
N GLN A 645 -25.40 22.73 48.75
CA GLN A 645 -25.08 23.85 49.65
C GLN A 645 -25.80 25.17 49.29
N ASP A 646 -26.55 25.22 48.19
CA ASP A 646 -27.37 26.37 47.80
C ASP A 646 -28.63 26.50 48.66
N ALA A 647 -28.47 26.99 49.89
CA ALA A 647 -29.52 27.03 50.91
C ALA A 647 -30.82 27.73 50.45
N GLU A 648 -30.72 28.77 49.63
CA GLU A 648 -31.89 29.51 49.14
C GLU A 648 -32.73 28.69 48.15
N SER A 649 -32.06 27.90 47.31
CA SER A 649 -32.72 26.97 46.39
C SER A 649 -33.40 25.79 47.09
N HIS A 650 -33.10 25.54 48.37
CA HIS A 650 -33.63 24.41 49.16
C HIS A 650 -34.76 24.80 50.12
N HIS A 651 -35.13 26.09 50.21
CA HIS A 651 -36.19 26.54 51.12
C HIS A 651 -37.60 26.35 50.51
N TRP A 652 -38.00 25.10 50.27
CA TRP A 652 -39.25 24.73 49.60
C TRP A 652 -40.53 25.12 50.37
N ALA A 653 -40.43 25.28 51.70
CA ALA A 653 -41.53 25.65 52.57
C ALA A 653 -41.79 27.17 52.65
N ASP A 654 -40.99 27.99 51.95
CA ASP A 654 -41.14 29.44 51.99
C ASP A 654 -42.52 29.89 51.45
N PRO A 655 -43.24 30.78 52.16
CA PRO A 655 -44.47 31.39 51.65
C PRO A 655 -44.25 32.47 50.58
N LYS A 656 -43.02 32.82 50.21
CA LYS A 656 -42.68 33.74 49.11
C LYS A 656 -42.35 32.98 47.82
N PRO A 657 -42.67 33.53 46.64
CA PRO A 657 -42.19 32.99 45.38
C PRO A 657 -40.66 33.06 45.32
N PHE A 658 -40.01 32.08 44.69
CA PHE A 658 -38.56 32.08 44.50
C PHE A 658 -38.17 33.19 43.53
N TYR A 659 -37.44 34.22 44.01
CA TYR A 659 -36.97 35.33 43.19
C TYR A 659 -38.03 35.89 42.22
N GLU A 660 -39.26 36.03 42.71
CA GLU A 660 -40.41 36.56 41.94
C GLU A 660 -40.73 35.81 40.64
N GLY A 661 -40.17 34.61 40.44
CA GLY A 661 -40.31 33.81 39.21
C GLY A 661 -39.34 34.21 38.09
N GLU A 662 -38.36 35.06 38.35
CA GLU A 662 -37.46 35.62 37.32
C GLU A 662 -36.29 34.72 36.93
N ARG A 663 -35.90 33.74 37.78
CA ARG A 663 -34.71 32.90 37.55
C ARG A 663 -34.81 31.48 38.11
N CYS A 664 -34.03 30.57 37.52
CA CYS A 664 -33.76 29.23 38.04
C CYS A 664 -32.73 29.27 39.19
N SER A 665 -32.56 28.13 39.87
CA SER A 665 -31.59 27.95 40.93
C SER A 665 -30.15 28.14 40.42
N PHE A 666 -29.38 29.02 41.06
CA PHE A 666 -28.02 29.39 40.63
C PHE A 666 -27.05 28.18 40.63
N SER A 667 -27.20 27.28 41.59
CA SER A 667 -26.43 26.03 41.65
C SER A 667 -26.54 25.16 40.38
N LEU A 668 -27.68 25.20 39.67
CA LEU A 668 -27.84 24.46 38.41
C LEU A 668 -27.02 25.08 37.27
N GLN A 669 -26.92 26.41 37.22
CA GLN A 669 -26.08 27.10 36.24
C GLN A 669 -24.61 26.76 36.48
N MET A 670 -24.17 26.79 37.74
CA MET A 670 -22.79 26.43 38.10
C MET A 670 -22.47 24.97 37.82
N TRP A 671 -23.41 24.06 38.08
CA TRP A 671 -23.30 22.65 37.71
C TRP A 671 -23.09 22.48 36.20
N PHE A 672 -23.91 23.13 35.37
CA PHE A 672 -23.77 23.09 33.92
C PHE A 672 -22.43 23.68 33.44
N TYR A 673 -22.04 24.85 33.94
CA TYR A 673 -20.74 25.47 33.60
C TYR A 673 -19.56 24.56 33.95
N PHE A 674 -19.62 23.90 35.11
CA PHE A 674 -18.59 22.94 35.50
C PHE A 674 -18.51 21.76 34.52
N LEU A 675 -19.65 21.18 34.10
CA LEU A 675 -19.68 20.10 33.11
C LEU A 675 -19.15 20.53 31.75
N CYS A 676 -19.46 21.75 31.30
CA CYS A 676 -18.88 22.30 30.07
C CYS A 676 -17.36 22.49 30.17
N GLY A 677 -16.88 22.99 31.31
CA GLY A 677 -15.44 23.12 31.59
C GLY A 677 -14.74 21.77 31.60
N LEU A 678 -15.31 20.79 32.30
CA LEU A 678 -14.83 19.41 32.35
C LEU A 678 -14.75 18.82 30.93
N ARG A 679 -15.80 18.95 30.13
CA ARG A 679 -15.80 18.50 28.73
C ARG A 679 -14.63 19.11 27.94
N SER A 680 -14.42 20.42 28.06
CA SER A 680 -13.32 21.11 27.37
C SER A 680 -11.95 20.59 27.81
N ASP A 681 -11.76 20.32 29.09
CA ASP A 681 -10.49 19.81 29.63
C ASP A 681 -10.23 18.35 29.21
N LEU A 682 -11.26 17.51 29.21
CA LEU A 682 -11.18 16.12 28.75
C LEU A 682 -10.83 16.07 27.25
N TRP A 683 -11.48 16.89 26.41
CA TRP A 683 -11.34 16.87 24.95
C TRP A 683 -9.96 17.35 24.49
N ALA A 684 -9.33 18.22 25.28
CA ALA A 684 -8.01 18.75 24.98
C ALA A 684 -6.88 17.70 25.09
N VAL A 685 -7.15 16.56 25.74
CA VAL A 685 -6.09 15.64 26.19
C VAL A 685 -6.45 14.16 25.95
N LEU A 686 -7.62 13.69 26.40
CA LEU A 686 -7.97 12.27 26.45
C LEU A 686 -8.42 11.72 25.07
N PRO A 687 -8.29 10.39 24.86
CA PRO A 687 -8.96 9.69 23.77
C PRO A 687 -10.48 9.86 23.85
N ALA A 688 -11.16 9.78 22.70
CA ALA A 688 -12.58 10.12 22.63
C ALA A 688 -13.47 9.21 23.47
N GLY A 689 -13.28 7.89 23.39
CA GLY A 689 -14.05 6.93 24.20
C GLY A 689 -13.90 7.16 25.70
N LEU A 690 -12.66 7.37 26.17
CA LEU A 690 -12.38 7.60 27.59
C LEU A 690 -12.93 8.93 28.09
N GLY A 691 -12.78 10.01 27.31
CA GLY A 691 -13.35 11.32 27.65
C GLY A 691 -14.88 11.29 27.73
N ARG A 692 -15.53 10.64 26.76
CA ARG A 692 -16.99 10.43 26.75
C ARG A 692 -17.46 9.61 27.96
N GLY A 693 -16.75 8.54 28.30
CA GLY A 693 -17.05 7.71 29.47
C GLY A 693 -16.98 8.48 30.80
N VAL A 694 -15.93 9.29 31.02
CA VAL A 694 -15.79 10.11 32.24
C VAL A 694 -16.90 11.17 32.32
N LEU A 695 -17.15 11.89 31.23
CA LEU A 695 -18.21 12.90 31.19
C LEU A 695 -19.60 12.28 31.43
N GLY A 696 -19.88 11.15 30.78
CA GLY A 696 -21.13 10.41 30.92
C GLY A 696 -21.36 9.92 32.35
N GLN A 697 -20.32 9.43 33.02
CA GLN A 697 -20.40 9.02 34.43
C GLN A 697 -20.69 10.19 35.36
N VAL A 698 -19.93 11.29 35.27
CA VAL A 698 -20.12 12.48 36.12
C VAL A 698 -21.52 13.08 35.89
N LEU A 699 -21.96 13.18 34.64
CA LEU A 699 -23.30 13.64 34.29
C LEU A 699 -24.38 12.72 34.88
N GLY A 700 -24.29 11.41 34.65
CA GLY A 700 -25.28 10.44 35.12
C GLY A 700 -25.42 10.39 36.65
N GLU A 701 -24.31 10.39 37.38
CA GLU A 701 -24.32 10.37 38.85
C GLU A 701 -24.86 11.67 39.45
N THR A 702 -24.46 12.83 38.90
CA THR A 702 -24.93 14.13 39.40
C THR A 702 -26.39 14.41 39.00
N LEU A 703 -26.83 13.93 37.84
CA LEU A 703 -28.24 13.97 37.43
C LEU A 703 -29.12 13.10 38.32
N GLN A 704 -28.63 11.93 38.74
CA GLN A 704 -29.34 11.08 39.70
C GLN A 704 -29.57 11.80 41.04
N LEU A 705 -28.62 12.60 41.51
CA LEU A 705 -28.80 13.43 42.70
C LEU A 705 -29.91 14.48 42.50
N LEU A 706 -30.00 15.09 41.33
CA LEU A 706 -31.07 16.03 40.99
C LEU A 706 -32.44 15.35 40.96
N VAL A 707 -32.55 14.16 40.36
CA VAL A 707 -33.79 13.35 40.41
C VAL A 707 -34.19 13.09 41.86
N GLN A 708 -33.28 12.60 42.69
CA GLN A 708 -33.55 12.30 44.10
C GLN A 708 -33.94 13.55 44.88
N ARG A 709 -33.31 14.70 44.60
CA ARG A 709 -33.66 16.00 45.16
C ARG A 709 -35.12 16.31 44.83
N TYR A 710 -35.47 16.50 43.56
CA TYR A 710 -36.80 16.96 43.16
C TYR A 710 -37.92 15.94 43.42
N ALA A 711 -37.63 14.65 43.44
CA ALA A 711 -38.64 13.64 43.81
C ALA A 711 -39.04 13.70 45.29
N ARG A 712 -38.22 14.30 46.17
CA ARG A 712 -38.43 14.32 47.62
C ARG A 712 -38.88 15.68 48.18
N VAL A 713 -38.88 16.74 47.37
CA VAL A 713 -39.23 18.08 47.86
C VAL A 713 -40.72 18.20 48.21
N ARG A 714 -41.04 19.05 49.18
CA ARG A 714 -42.41 19.40 49.58
C ARG A 714 -42.63 20.91 49.42
N PRO A 715 -42.87 21.40 48.19
CA PRO A 715 -42.98 22.83 47.89
C PRO A 715 -44.32 23.42 48.37
N THR A 716 -44.32 24.70 48.70
CA THR A 716 -45.56 25.49 48.75
C THR A 716 -46.10 25.76 47.34
N TYR A 717 -47.37 26.16 47.21
CA TYR A 717 -47.95 26.49 45.90
C TYR A 717 -47.16 27.57 45.13
N LYS A 718 -46.55 28.51 45.85
CA LYS A 718 -45.73 29.59 45.28
C LYS A 718 -44.33 29.13 44.82
N ARG A 719 -43.93 27.90 45.14
CA ARG A 719 -42.62 27.30 44.80
C ARG A 719 -42.68 26.30 43.64
N TYR A 720 -43.87 25.88 43.18
CA TYR A 720 -44.00 25.08 41.95
C TYR A 720 -43.37 25.71 40.70
N PRO A 721 -43.44 27.05 40.48
CA PRO A 721 -42.75 27.66 39.34
C PRO A 721 -41.22 27.44 39.36
N GLN A 722 -40.61 27.39 40.55
CA GLN A 722 -39.19 27.08 40.72
C GLN A 722 -38.88 25.65 40.25
N ILE A 723 -39.68 24.65 40.66
CA ILE A 723 -39.49 23.25 40.23
C ILE A 723 -39.59 23.13 38.71
N ARG A 724 -40.59 23.77 38.10
CA ARG A 724 -40.75 23.77 36.65
C ARG A 724 -39.56 24.40 35.95
N CYS A 725 -39.13 25.58 36.40
CA CYS A 725 -38.00 26.31 35.82
C CYS A 725 -36.71 25.51 35.94
N ASP A 726 -36.42 24.99 37.13
CA ASP A 726 -35.23 24.19 37.43
C ASP A 726 -35.16 22.91 36.60
N ILE A 727 -36.23 22.09 36.59
CA ILE A 727 -36.24 20.84 35.83
C ILE A 727 -36.15 21.12 34.33
N THR A 728 -36.84 22.14 33.83
CA THR A 728 -36.72 22.54 32.41
C THR A 728 -35.28 22.94 32.07
N ALA A 729 -34.62 23.72 32.94
CA ALA A 729 -33.22 24.10 32.75
C ALA A 729 -32.30 22.88 32.74
N VAL A 730 -32.48 21.93 33.67
CA VAL A 730 -31.71 20.67 33.69
C VAL A 730 -31.88 19.90 32.40
N LEU A 731 -33.12 19.71 31.92
CA LEU A 731 -33.37 18.97 30.68
C LEU A 731 -32.73 19.66 29.46
N LEU A 732 -32.80 20.99 29.37
CA LEU A 732 -32.13 21.76 28.30
C LEU A 732 -30.60 21.65 28.36
N TYR A 733 -30.02 21.69 29.56
CA TYR A 733 -28.58 21.51 29.75
C TYR A 733 -28.11 20.11 29.39
N VAL A 734 -28.90 19.08 29.74
CA VAL A 734 -28.60 17.70 29.36
C VAL A 734 -28.71 17.53 27.84
N GLU A 735 -29.74 18.09 27.19
CA GLU A 735 -29.90 18.06 25.73
C GLU A 735 -28.63 18.53 24.99
N GLN A 736 -28.02 19.62 25.46
CA GLN A 736 -26.79 20.16 24.89
C GLN A 736 -25.57 19.25 25.11
N LEU A 737 -25.53 18.49 26.21
CA LEU A 737 -24.41 17.59 26.53
C LEU A 737 -24.60 16.18 25.94
N MET A 738 -25.82 15.81 25.52
CA MET A 738 -26.11 14.47 24.97
C MET A 738 -25.25 14.14 23.75
N SER A 739 -24.96 15.13 22.88
CA SER A 739 -24.07 14.96 21.73
C SER A 739 -22.62 14.69 22.12
N SER A 740 -22.23 15.00 23.35
CA SER A 740 -20.88 14.77 23.86
C SER A 740 -20.74 13.44 24.60
N VAL A 741 -21.85 12.72 24.87
CA VAL A 741 -21.86 11.44 25.60
C VAL A 741 -22.27 10.28 24.67
N SER A 742 -23.02 10.56 23.62
CA SER A 742 -23.49 9.56 22.65
C SER A 742 -22.40 9.21 21.63
N GLU A 743 -22.34 7.94 21.19
CA GLU A 743 -21.42 7.51 20.12
C GLU A 743 -22.05 7.53 18.72
N SER A 744 -23.38 7.43 18.68
CA SER A 744 -24.15 7.29 17.45
C SER A 744 -25.40 8.17 17.50
N PRO A 745 -25.96 8.56 16.34
CA PRO A 745 -27.21 9.29 16.31
C PRO A 745 -28.37 8.46 16.90
N GLU A 746 -28.28 7.12 16.82
CA GLU A 746 -29.23 6.23 17.49
C GLU A 746 -29.12 6.36 19.00
N ALA A 747 -27.92 6.30 19.58
CA ALA A 747 -27.74 6.43 21.03
C ALA A 747 -28.17 7.79 21.58
N MET A 748 -28.16 8.84 20.74
CA MET A 748 -28.67 10.18 21.09
C MET A 748 -30.21 10.24 21.10
N ALA A 749 -30.87 9.54 20.18
CA ALA A 749 -32.32 9.63 19.98
C ALA A 749 -33.09 8.42 20.53
N ARG A 750 -32.41 7.32 20.85
CA ARG A 750 -32.96 6.04 21.32
C ARG A 750 -32.02 5.36 22.33
N PRO A 751 -32.52 4.96 23.51
CA PRO A 751 -31.79 4.07 24.40
C PRO A 751 -31.67 2.69 23.75
N LEU A 752 -30.46 2.17 23.56
CA LEU A 752 -30.25 0.79 23.12
C LEU A 752 -30.53 -0.16 24.29
N THR A 753 -31.63 -0.90 24.25
CA THR A 753 -31.84 -2.02 25.17
C THR A 753 -31.18 -3.28 24.61
N SER A 754 -29.85 -3.42 24.76
CA SER A 754 -29.24 -4.73 24.58
C SER A 754 -29.28 -5.51 25.91
N PRO A 755 -29.86 -6.72 25.95
CA PRO A 755 -29.82 -7.58 27.15
C PRO A 755 -28.40 -8.03 27.53
N ALA A 756 -27.38 -7.76 26.71
CA ALA A 756 -25.97 -7.98 27.05
C ALA A 756 -25.42 -6.98 28.08
N ALA A 757 -26.12 -5.87 28.37
CA ALA A 757 -25.75 -4.92 29.42
C ALA A 757 -25.88 -5.51 30.85
N ALA A 758 -26.51 -6.69 31.00
CA ALA A 758 -26.61 -7.39 32.27
C ALA A 758 -25.35 -8.18 32.65
N SER A 759 -24.40 -8.38 31.73
CA SER A 759 -23.15 -9.10 32.00
C SER A 759 -21.97 -8.16 32.24
N GLY A 760 -21.95 -7.47 33.39
CA GLY A 760 -20.77 -7.05 34.18
C GLY A 760 -19.49 -6.48 33.52
N LEU A 761 -19.44 -6.25 32.20
CA LEU A 761 -18.32 -5.66 31.49
C LEU A 761 -18.54 -4.15 31.44
N ARG A 762 -17.53 -3.47 31.97
CA ARG A 762 -17.43 -2.11 32.51
C ARG A 762 -17.79 -0.93 31.57
N ASP A 763 -18.32 -1.19 30.39
CA ASP A 763 -18.79 -0.15 29.47
C ASP A 763 -20.28 0.10 29.71
N ALA A 764 -20.57 0.81 30.80
CA ALA A 764 -21.92 1.26 31.08
C ALA A 764 -22.40 2.19 29.95
N ASP A 765 -23.50 1.83 29.29
CA ASP A 765 -24.15 2.70 28.30
C ASP A 765 -24.79 3.91 29.01
N TRP A 766 -23.96 4.92 29.30
CA TRP A 766 -24.36 6.13 30.02
C TRP A 766 -25.50 6.87 29.33
N SER A 767 -25.59 6.78 28.00
CA SER A 767 -26.66 7.42 27.23
C SER A 767 -28.04 6.95 27.69
N SER A 768 -28.24 5.62 27.77
CA SER A 768 -29.49 5.00 28.21
C SER A 768 -29.88 5.42 29.65
N ARG A 769 -28.91 5.44 30.56
CA ARG A 769 -29.12 5.85 31.96
C ARG A 769 -29.52 7.31 32.06
N ILE A 770 -28.87 8.20 31.30
CA ILE A 770 -29.19 9.63 31.28
C ILE A 770 -30.61 9.87 30.74
N HIS A 771 -31.01 9.18 29.66
CA HIS A 771 -32.38 9.27 29.15
C HIS A 771 -33.41 8.88 30.22
N HIS A 772 -33.19 7.77 30.92
CA HIS A 772 -34.09 7.31 31.98
C HIS A 772 -34.21 8.33 33.12
N LEU A 773 -33.09 8.92 33.56
CA LEU A 773 -33.10 9.94 34.62
C LEU A 773 -33.82 11.23 34.17
N CYS A 774 -33.71 11.61 32.89
CA CYS A 774 -34.43 12.75 32.33
C CYS A 774 -35.95 12.51 32.28
N ASP A 775 -36.40 11.32 31.89
CA ASP A 775 -37.83 10.98 31.93
C ASP A 775 -38.38 10.94 33.36
N GLN A 776 -37.57 10.50 34.34
CA GLN A 776 -37.94 10.60 35.76
C GLN A 776 -38.10 12.06 36.19
N LEU A 777 -37.19 12.96 35.79
CA LEU A 777 -37.33 14.40 36.06
C LEU A 777 -38.57 15.00 35.40
N LEU A 778 -38.84 14.65 34.14
CA LEU A 778 -40.05 15.07 33.44
C LEU A 778 -41.31 14.60 34.20
N THR A 779 -41.33 13.35 34.65
CA THR A 779 -42.43 12.79 35.44
C THR A 779 -42.63 13.57 36.74
N VAL A 780 -41.54 13.87 37.47
CA VAL A 780 -41.58 14.70 38.67
C VAL A 780 -42.16 16.09 38.38
N MET A 781 -41.74 16.72 37.27
CA MET A 781 -42.27 18.03 36.86
C MET A 781 -43.77 17.97 36.55
N VAL A 782 -44.22 16.97 35.79
CA VAL A 782 -45.64 16.80 35.43
C VAL A 782 -46.49 16.54 36.67
N VAL A 783 -46.11 15.58 37.52
CA VAL A 783 -46.88 15.23 38.71
C VAL A 783 -46.92 16.37 39.74
N SER A 784 -45.80 17.08 39.92
CA SER A 784 -45.74 18.18 40.90
C SER A 784 -46.45 19.45 40.46
N SER A 785 -46.59 19.69 39.15
CA SER A 785 -47.11 20.96 38.63
C SER A 785 -48.44 20.88 37.90
N ALA A 786 -48.94 19.69 37.56
CA ALA A 786 -50.21 19.55 36.89
C ALA A 786 -51.41 19.90 37.81
N PRO A 787 -52.48 20.51 37.26
CA PRO A 787 -53.73 20.68 37.98
C PRO A 787 -54.26 19.33 38.49
N LEU A 788 -54.55 19.25 39.80
CA LEU A 788 -55.06 18.03 40.44
C LEU A 788 -56.26 17.38 39.71
N PRO A 789 -57.23 18.13 39.15
CA PRO A 789 -58.33 17.52 38.40
C PRO A 789 -57.90 16.74 37.16
N LEU A 790 -56.84 17.18 36.46
CA LEU A 790 -56.30 16.49 35.28
C LEU A 790 -55.58 15.20 35.67
N LEU A 791 -54.80 15.25 36.76
CA LEU A 791 -54.14 14.06 37.31
C LEU A 791 -55.19 13.03 37.75
N CYS A 792 -56.17 13.44 38.57
CA CYS A 792 -57.25 12.56 39.03
C CYS A 792 -58.07 11.99 37.86
N GLY A 793 -58.35 12.78 36.82
CA GLY A 793 -59.08 12.31 35.63
C GLY A 793 -58.34 11.21 34.86
N ASN A 794 -57.01 11.33 34.72
CA ASN A 794 -56.18 10.34 34.04
C ASN A 794 -56.00 9.06 34.89
N PHE A 795 -55.64 9.19 36.17
CA PHE A 795 -55.47 8.03 37.07
C PHE A 795 -56.78 7.27 37.34
N MET A 796 -57.93 7.96 37.31
CA MET A 796 -59.25 7.31 37.50
C MET A 796 -59.81 6.71 36.20
N SER A 797 -59.48 7.27 35.03
CA SER A 797 -59.94 6.74 33.73
C SER A 797 -59.30 5.40 33.35
N GLU A 798 -58.07 5.12 33.80
CA GLU A 798 -57.38 3.84 33.56
C GLU A 798 -57.96 2.67 34.37
N SER A 799 -58.77 2.93 35.41
CA SER A 799 -59.38 1.86 36.22
C SER A 799 -60.61 1.20 35.58
N GLY A 800 -61.09 1.69 34.42
CA GLY A 800 -62.44 1.39 33.93
C GLY A 800 -62.57 0.76 32.53
N LYS A 801 -61.52 0.67 31.72
CA LYS A 801 -61.64 0.10 30.36
C LYS A 801 -60.41 -0.70 29.97
N ASN A 802 -60.63 -1.98 29.68
CA ASN A 802 -59.72 -2.85 28.94
C ASN A 802 -59.36 -2.18 27.60
N SER A 803 -58.29 -1.38 27.57
CA SER A 803 -57.44 -1.33 26.39
C SER A 803 -56.45 -2.47 26.56
N GLU A 804 -56.30 -3.27 25.51
CA GLU A 804 -55.19 -4.19 25.36
C GLU A 804 -53.93 -3.47 25.82
N ALA A 805 -53.31 -3.97 26.89
CA ALA A 805 -52.05 -3.46 27.35
C ALA A 805 -51.05 -3.66 26.19
N THR A 806 -50.77 -2.58 25.45
CA THR A 806 -49.53 -2.47 24.72
C THR A 806 -48.44 -2.85 25.71
N ASP A 807 -47.73 -3.93 25.38
CA ASP A 807 -46.79 -4.63 26.23
C ASP A 807 -46.02 -3.67 27.18
N PRO A 808 -46.13 -3.79 28.52
CA PRO A 808 -45.41 -2.93 29.46
C PRO A 808 -43.89 -3.10 29.40
N HIS A 809 -43.40 -3.99 28.52
CA HIS A 809 -41.99 -4.29 28.29
C HIS A 809 -41.44 -3.81 26.93
N GLY A 810 -42.20 -3.07 26.12
CA GLY A 810 -41.82 -2.84 24.71
C GLY A 810 -41.20 -1.50 24.32
N PHE A 811 -41.57 -0.36 24.93
CA PHE A 811 -41.18 0.96 24.42
C PHE A 811 -40.88 1.95 25.55
N ILE A 812 -39.58 2.20 25.77
CA ILE A 812 -39.11 3.38 26.52
C ILE A 812 -38.79 4.44 25.47
N GLY A 813 -39.80 5.19 25.02
CA GLY A 813 -39.59 6.37 24.18
C GLY A 813 -38.83 7.46 24.95
N VAL A 814 -38.06 8.29 24.25
CA VAL A 814 -37.36 9.45 24.85
C VAL A 814 -38.34 10.63 24.99
N HIS A 815 -39.27 10.51 25.94
CA HIS A 815 -40.38 11.45 26.10
C HIS A 815 -39.91 12.87 26.45
N TRP A 816 -38.80 12.99 27.19
CA TRP A 816 -38.24 14.28 27.56
C TRP A 816 -37.69 15.08 26.37
N LEU A 817 -37.11 14.44 25.35
CA LEU A 817 -36.64 15.14 24.14
C LEU A 817 -37.82 15.65 23.30
N HIS A 818 -38.86 14.82 23.15
CA HIS A 818 -40.09 15.23 22.48
C HIS A 818 -40.76 16.41 23.18
N ALA A 819 -40.81 16.39 24.52
CA ALA A 819 -41.40 17.46 25.31
C ALA A 819 -40.67 18.80 25.18
N LEU A 820 -39.35 18.80 24.94
CA LEU A 820 -38.56 20.02 24.72
C LEU A 820 -38.64 20.54 23.28
N HIS A 821 -38.50 19.63 22.31
CA HIS A 821 -38.43 19.97 20.88
C HIS A 821 -39.29 19.01 20.05
N PRO A 822 -40.63 19.21 20.04
CA PRO A 822 -41.55 18.31 19.33
C PRO A 822 -41.29 18.30 17.81
N ASP A 823 -40.77 19.41 17.26
CA ASP A 823 -40.43 19.53 15.84
C ASP A 823 -39.16 18.73 15.45
N LEU A 824 -38.22 18.59 16.38
CA LEU A 824 -36.96 17.84 16.14
C LEU A 824 -37.09 16.36 16.50
N TYR A 825 -37.94 16.02 17.46
CA TYR A 825 -38.14 14.65 17.94
C TYR A 825 -39.63 14.28 17.92
N PRO A 826 -40.29 14.16 16.75
CA PRO A 826 -41.70 13.81 16.67
C PRO A 826 -41.97 12.39 17.19
N GLU A 827 -43.14 12.14 17.78
CA GLU A 827 -43.49 10.83 18.39
C GLU A 827 -43.33 9.65 17.41
N GLN A 828 -43.55 9.87 16.12
CA GLN A 828 -43.41 8.86 15.06
C GLN A 828 -41.94 8.46 14.78
N SER A 829 -40.98 9.35 15.07
CA SER A 829 -39.54 9.11 14.89
C SER A 829 -38.90 8.33 16.05
N LEU A 830 -39.63 8.17 17.16
CA LEU A 830 -39.22 7.33 18.29
C LEU A 830 -39.34 5.84 17.96
N SER A 831 -40.12 5.47 16.94
CA SER A 831 -40.33 4.08 16.48
C SER A 831 -39.57 3.66 15.21
N ASP A 832 -39.18 4.60 14.34
CA ASP A 832 -38.65 4.34 12.99
C ASP A 832 -37.41 5.21 12.71
N GLU A 833 -36.35 4.74 12.02
CA GLU A 833 -35.06 5.46 11.82
C GLU A 833 -35.21 6.98 11.72
N LEU A 834 -34.35 7.75 12.39
CA LEU A 834 -34.44 9.22 12.37
C LEU A 834 -34.21 9.70 10.92
N VAL A 835 -35.28 10.08 10.20
CA VAL A 835 -35.23 10.54 8.80
C VAL A 835 -35.46 12.05 8.73
N GLY A 836 -34.73 12.74 7.85
CA GLY A 836 -34.97 14.13 7.48
C GLY A 836 -34.05 15.15 8.18
N PRO A 837 -34.42 16.46 8.15
CA PRO A 837 -33.57 17.57 8.60
C PRO A 837 -33.12 17.47 10.06
N ALA A 838 -33.97 16.91 10.93
CA ALA A 838 -33.65 16.69 12.34
C ALA A 838 -32.50 15.68 12.52
N ALA A 839 -32.46 14.63 11.71
CA ALA A 839 -31.39 13.64 11.74
C ALA A 839 -30.06 14.22 11.26
N SER A 840 -30.08 15.05 10.22
CA SER A 840 -28.88 15.76 9.75
C SER A 840 -28.37 16.76 10.80
N ALA A 841 -29.27 17.46 11.51
CA ALA A 841 -28.90 18.35 12.60
C ALA A 841 -28.31 17.60 13.81
N CYS A 842 -28.87 16.44 14.18
CA CYS A 842 -28.34 15.58 15.23
C CYS A 842 -26.97 14.99 14.87
N GLN A 843 -26.79 14.53 13.63
CA GLN A 843 -25.50 14.01 13.15
C GLN A 843 -24.43 15.11 13.08
N LEU A 844 -24.78 16.32 12.64
CA LEU A 844 -23.87 17.46 12.65
C LEU A 844 -23.49 17.86 14.08
N ARG A 845 -24.45 17.87 15.01
CA ARG A 845 -24.19 18.11 16.43
C ARG A 845 -23.27 17.05 17.03
N LEU A 846 -23.48 15.78 16.68
CA LEU A 846 -22.61 14.68 17.11
C LEU A 846 -21.18 14.86 16.59
N LEU A 847 -21.03 15.11 15.28
CA LEU A 847 -19.72 15.33 14.64
C LEU A 847 -18.95 16.51 15.23
N THR A 848 -19.65 17.61 15.55
CA THR A 848 -19.04 18.82 16.12
C THR A 848 -18.80 18.73 17.62
N SER A 849 -19.42 17.77 18.31
CA SER A 849 -19.30 17.58 19.75
C SER A 849 -18.28 16.51 20.13
N ASP A 850 -17.94 15.58 19.23
CA ASP A 850 -16.97 14.51 19.46
C ASP A 850 -15.53 15.09 19.56
N PRO A 851 -14.74 14.69 20.58
CA PRO A 851 -13.31 15.01 20.62
C PRO A 851 -12.50 14.19 19.61
N GLY A 852 -13.06 13.15 18.99
CA GLY A 852 -12.39 12.33 17.99
C GLY A 852 -12.75 12.75 16.56
N TYR A 853 -11.85 12.47 15.61
CA TYR A 853 -12.23 12.42 14.19
C TYR A 853 -12.81 11.04 13.91
N SER A 854 -14.12 10.94 13.68
CA SER A 854 -14.76 9.67 13.29
C SER A 854 -15.01 9.65 11.77
N PRO A 855 -14.12 9.02 10.96
CA PRO A 855 -14.33 8.91 9.52
C PRO A 855 -15.64 8.20 9.19
N ARG A 856 -16.07 7.26 10.03
CA ARG A 856 -17.33 6.52 9.88
C ARG A 856 -18.54 7.44 10.01
N LEU A 857 -18.57 8.31 11.02
CA LEU A 857 -19.66 9.26 11.22
C LEU A 857 -19.66 10.34 10.14
N LEU A 858 -18.48 10.84 9.77
CA LEU A 858 -18.33 11.79 8.67
C LEU A 858 -18.88 11.21 7.37
N LEU A 859 -18.46 10.00 7.00
CA LEU A 859 -18.92 9.32 5.79
C LEU A 859 -20.44 9.10 5.81
N ARG A 860 -20.98 8.64 6.95
CA ARG A 860 -22.43 8.46 7.14
C ARG A 860 -23.19 9.76 6.90
N MET A 861 -22.71 10.87 7.43
CA MET A 861 -23.32 12.19 7.26
C MET A 861 -23.20 12.71 5.83
N LEU A 862 -22.06 12.49 5.16
CA LEU A 862 -21.86 12.89 3.76
C LEU A 862 -22.79 12.12 2.79
N LEU A 863 -23.11 10.87 3.10
CA LEU A 863 -23.98 10.02 2.28
C LEU A 863 -25.48 10.13 2.65
N GLN A 864 -25.82 10.71 3.80
CA GLN A 864 -27.20 10.78 4.27
C GLN A 864 -28.08 11.64 3.35
N GLY A 865 -29.29 11.13 3.06
CA GLY A 865 -30.33 11.87 2.34
C GLY A 865 -29.90 12.29 0.94
N ASP A 866 -29.35 11.37 0.15
CA ASP A 866 -28.85 11.64 -1.21
C ASP A 866 -27.81 12.76 -1.24
N CYS A 867 -26.83 12.66 -0.34
CA CYS A 867 -25.76 13.65 -0.15
C CYS A 867 -26.29 15.07 0.14
N HIS A 868 -27.37 15.21 0.90
CA HIS A 868 -28.01 16.49 1.19
C HIS A 868 -27.05 17.53 1.77
N LEU A 869 -26.22 17.16 2.75
CA LEU A 869 -25.27 18.09 3.36
C LEU A 869 -24.19 18.57 2.39
N PRO A 870 -23.45 17.69 1.67
CA PRO A 870 -22.54 18.13 0.60
C PRO A 870 -23.21 19.05 -0.41
N ARG A 871 -24.45 18.74 -0.83
CA ARG A 871 -25.21 19.55 -1.79
C ARG A 871 -25.53 20.94 -1.25
N MET A 872 -25.97 21.02 0.01
CA MET A 872 -26.22 22.29 0.69
C MET A 872 -24.93 23.09 0.86
N LEU A 873 -23.83 22.45 1.27
CA LEU A 873 -22.55 23.12 1.45
C LEU A 873 -21.96 23.62 0.12
N LEU A 874 -22.05 22.84 -0.95
CA LEU A 874 -21.59 23.25 -2.28
C LEU A 874 -22.53 24.27 -2.95
N GLY A 875 -23.83 24.20 -2.66
CA GLY A 875 -24.83 25.17 -3.12
C GLY A 875 -24.79 26.51 -2.37
N HIS A 876 -24.34 26.51 -1.10
CA HIS A 876 -24.14 27.72 -0.30
C HIS A 876 -22.71 28.24 -0.32
N ALA A 877 -21.73 27.38 -0.61
CA ALA A 877 -20.38 27.84 -0.96
C ALA A 877 -20.55 28.80 -2.12
N HIS A 878 -20.07 30.03 -1.95
CA HIS A 878 -20.20 31.14 -2.90
C HIS A 878 -19.47 30.91 -4.25
N LEU A 879 -19.22 29.64 -4.62
CA LEU A 879 -18.74 29.13 -5.89
C LEU A 879 -19.79 29.30 -7.02
N CYS A 880 -21.08 29.38 -6.66
CA CYS A 880 -22.18 29.63 -7.60
C CYS A 880 -22.73 31.07 -7.42
N GLY A 881 -22.01 32.07 -7.93
CA GLY A 881 -22.37 33.48 -7.77
C GLY A 881 -22.58 34.21 -9.09
N GLU A 882 -23.81 34.19 -9.62
CA GLU A 882 -24.31 35.21 -10.57
C GLU A 882 -24.74 36.53 -9.87
N GLY A 883 -24.42 36.73 -8.58
CA GLY A 883 -24.92 37.87 -7.78
C GLY A 883 -23.89 38.63 -6.97
N SER A 884 -23.40 39.75 -7.53
CA SER A 884 -22.96 41.04 -6.94
C SER A 884 -22.36 41.18 -5.52
N SER A 885 -21.87 40.15 -4.83
CA SER A 885 -21.07 40.31 -3.60
C SER A 885 -19.60 40.00 -3.88
N ARG A 886 -18.68 40.91 -3.53
CA ARG A 886 -17.23 40.69 -3.65
C ARG A 886 -16.81 39.59 -2.68
N VAL A 887 -16.72 38.36 -3.16
CA VAL A 887 -16.18 37.21 -2.41
C VAL A 887 -14.66 37.39 -2.26
N SER A 888 -14.11 37.06 -1.09
CA SER A 888 -12.67 37.06 -0.89
C SER A 888 -12.01 35.93 -1.70
N PRO A 889 -10.77 36.10 -2.20
CA PRO A 889 -10.09 35.03 -2.92
C PRO A 889 -9.90 33.76 -2.04
N GLU A 890 -9.75 33.93 -0.72
CA GLU A 890 -9.59 32.84 0.25
C GLU A 890 -10.84 31.95 0.34
N ASP A 891 -12.04 32.55 0.33
CA ASP A 891 -13.30 31.79 0.40
C ASP A 891 -13.56 30.98 -0.90
N SER A 892 -13.14 31.51 -2.05
CA SER A 892 -13.23 30.80 -3.33
C SER A 892 -12.25 29.63 -3.41
N GLU A 893 -11.06 29.77 -2.83
CA GLU A 893 -10.04 28.72 -2.77
C GLU A 893 -10.50 27.58 -1.86
N ALA A 894 -11.00 27.90 -0.67
CA ALA A 894 -11.54 26.91 0.28
C ALA A 894 -12.70 26.10 -0.31
N GLY A 895 -13.58 26.75 -1.09
CA GLY A 895 -14.66 26.06 -1.78
C GLY A 895 -14.16 25.09 -2.87
N SER A 896 -13.13 25.48 -3.61
CA SER A 896 -12.50 24.60 -4.61
C SER A 896 -11.77 23.41 -3.95
N ASP A 897 -11.09 23.64 -2.83
CA ASP A 897 -10.42 22.58 -2.07
C ASP A 897 -11.45 21.58 -1.50
N PHE A 898 -12.58 22.07 -1.01
CA PHE A 898 -13.66 21.23 -0.53
C PHE A 898 -14.25 20.34 -1.64
N ALA A 899 -14.47 20.90 -2.84
CA ALA A 899 -14.94 20.13 -4.00
C ALA A 899 -13.93 19.03 -4.42
N VAL A 900 -12.63 19.35 -4.42
CA VAL A 900 -11.57 18.38 -4.72
C VAL A 900 -11.49 17.27 -3.65
N ALA A 901 -11.61 17.63 -2.37
CA ALA A 901 -11.62 16.66 -1.28
C ALA A 901 -12.82 15.70 -1.38
N LEU A 902 -14.03 16.24 -1.67
CA LEU A 902 -15.21 15.41 -1.93
C LEU A 902 -15.04 14.50 -3.14
N PHE A 903 -14.45 15.00 -4.23
CA PHE A 903 -14.16 14.18 -5.40
C PHE A 903 -13.23 13.01 -5.06
N ASN A 904 -12.11 13.27 -4.38
CA ASN A 904 -11.15 12.24 -4.01
C ASN A 904 -11.78 11.18 -3.08
N LEU A 905 -12.60 11.61 -2.11
CA LEU A 905 -13.29 10.69 -1.20
C LEU A 905 -14.37 9.86 -1.91
N LEU A 906 -15.30 10.51 -2.61
CA LEU A 906 -16.47 9.85 -3.19
C LEU A 906 -16.13 9.06 -4.46
N SER A 907 -15.06 9.41 -5.19
CA SER A 907 -14.59 8.63 -6.35
C SER A 907 -14.09 7.25 -5.96
N ALA A 908 -13.62 7.05 -4.73
CA ALA A 908 -13.19 5.76 -4.22
C ALA A 908 -14.35 4.85 -3.76
N LEU A 909 -15.58 5.35 -3.68
CA LEU A 909 -16.73 4.63 -3.11
C LEU A 909 -17.55 3.90 -4.19
N SER A 910 -17.08 2.73 -4.63
CA SER A 910 -17.80 1.92 -5.63
C SER A 910 -19.17 1.40 -5.16
N ALA A 911 -19.40 1.26 -3.85
CA ALA A 911 -20.67 0.78 -3.30
C ALA A 911 -21.85 1.77 -3.48
N VAL A 912 -21.57 3.07 -3.63
CA VAL A 912 -22.60 4.12 -3.80
C VAL A 912 -22.17 5.06 -4.93
N PRO A 913 -22.21 4.62 -6.20
CA PRO A 913 -21.62 5.35 -7.33
C PRO A 913 -22.32 6.68 -7.62
N GLU A 914 -23.59 6.80 -7.24
CA GLU A 914 -24.38 8.01 -7.47
C GLU A 914 -23.96 9.17 -6.55
N ALA A 915 -23.36 8.87 -5.39
CA ALA A 915 -23.04 9.85 -4.36
C ALA A 915 -22.12 10.98 -4.86
N LEU A 916 -21.09 10.64 -5.65
CA LEU A 916 -20.18 11.64 -6.23
C LEU A 916 -20.94 12.65 -7.08
N THR A 917 -21.83 12.16 -7.94
CA THR A 917 -22.58 13.00 -8.89
C THR A 917 -23.64 13.81 -8.16
N GLN A 918 -24.37 13.20 -7.24
CA GLN A 918 -25.39 13.88 -6.42
C GLN A 918 -24.76 15.00 -5.58
N ALA A 919 -23.62 14.73 -4.94
CA ALA A 919 -22.91 15.72 -4.13
C ALA A 919 -22.45 16.93 -4.96
N LEU A 920 -21.85 16.67 -6.13
CA LEU A 920 -21.27 17.71 -6.99
C LEU A 920 -22.29 18.43 -7.88
N GLU A 921 -23.50 17.90 -8.07
CA GLU A 921 -24.53 18.45 -8.98
C GLU A 921 -24.74 19.96 -8.81
N PRO A 922 -24.94 20.52 -7.58
CA PRO A 922 -25.16 21.95 -7.41
C PRO A 922 -23.97 22.81 -7.87
N TYR A 923 -22.75 22.32 -7.63
CA TYR A 923 -21.51 22.98 -8.03
C TYR A 923 -21.31 22.94 -9.55
N LEU A 924 -21.61 21.80 -10.17
CA LEU A 924 -21.46 21.61 -11.61
C LEU A 924 -22.51 22.39 -12.41
N ASP A 925 -23.75 22.46 -11.91
CA ASP A 925 -24.84 23.24 -12.51
C ASP A 925 -24.57 24.75 -12.42
N GLY A 926 -24.24 25.26 -11.23
CA GLY A 926 -24.06 26.70 -11.03
C GLY A 926 -22.78 27.28 -11.66
N GLY A 927 -21.75 26.45 -11.87
CA GLY A 927 -20.48 26.86 -12.51
C GLY A 927 -20.37 26.54 -14.02
N GLN A 928 -21.42 26.02 -14.66
CA GLN A 928 -21.38 25.48 -16.04
C GLN A 928 -20.23 24.47 -16.28
N VAL A 929 -19.79 23.80 -15.22
CA VAL A 929 -18.58 22.95 -15.25
C VAL A 929 -18.79 21.70 -16.09
N TRP A 930 -20.04 21.29 -16.31
CA TRP A 930 -20.41 20.18 -17.20
C TRP A 930 -19.78 20.31 -18.59
N GLU A 931 -19.68 21.53 -19.14
CA GLU A 931 -19.08 21.78 -20.46
C GLU A 931 -17.59 21.42 -20.50
N HIS A 932 -16.87 21.61 -19.39
CA HIS A 932 -15.46 21.26 -19.30
C HIS A 932 -15.20 19.75 -19.32
N LEU A 933 -16.20 18.91 -19.04
CA LEU A 933 -16.10 17.45 -19.20
C LEU A 933 -16.09 17.04 -20.68
N TYR A 934 -16.71 17.82 -21.57
CA TYR A 934 -16.63 17.60 -23.01
C TYR A 934 -15.25 18.03 -23.56
N SER A 935 -14.70 19.14 -23.05
CA SER A 935 -13.35 19.63 -23.39
C SER A 935 -12.24 19.06 -22.49
N LEU A 936 -12.46 17.93 -21.81
CA LEU A 936 -11.50 17.35 -20.86
C LEU A 936 -10.09 17.08 -21.45
N PRO A 937 -9.94 16.66 -22.72
CA PRO A 937 -8.61 16.42 -23.32
C PRO A 937 -7.75 17.68 -23.44
N ASP A 938 -8.39 18.83 -23.66
CA ASP A 938 -7.73 20.14 -23.80
C ASP A 938 -8.54 21.20 -23.02
N PRO A 939 -8.44 21.19 -21.68
CA PRO A 939 -9.22 22.08 -20.84
C PRO A 939 -8.71 23.51 -20.97
N PRO A 940 -9.59 24.52 -21.05
CA PRO A 940 -9.16 25.91 -21.09
C PRO A 940 -8.42 26.29 -19.79
N PRO A 941 -7.54 27.30 -19.81
CA PRO A 941 -6.83 27.76 -18.61
C PRO A 941 -7.77 28.27 -17.50
N SER A 942 -9.04 28.53 -17.82
CA SER A 942 -10.10 28.91 -16.88
C SER A 942 -10.83 27.71 -16.25
N ALA A 943 -10.41 26.46 -16.51
CA ALA A 943 -11.08 25.28 -16.00
C ALA A 943 -10.91 25.13 -14.47
N PRO A 944 -11.97 24.75 -13.73
CA PRO A 944 -11.87 24.49 -12.29
C PRO A 944 -10.89 23.36 -11.95
N ARG A 945 -10.26 23.43 -10.76
CA ARG A 945 -9.32 22.39 -10.27
C ARG A 945 -9.94 20.98 -10.25
N LEU A 946 -11.25 20.87 -9.99
CA LEU A 946 -12.01 19.63 -10.05
C LEU A 946 -11.87 18.93 -11.42
N VAL A 947 -11.87 19.69 -12.53
CA VAL A 947 -11.71 19.16 -13.90
C VAL A 947 -10.33 18.52 -14.05
N GLY A 948 -9.29 19.10 -13.44
CA GLY A 948 -7.95 18.51 -13.37
C GLY A 948 -7.93 17.15 -12.67
N CYS A 949 -8.66 17.01 -11.57
CA CYS A 949 -8.82 15.73 -10.86
C CYS A 949 -9.53 14.67 -11.71
N VAL A 950 -10.64 15.05 -12.36
CA VAL A 950 -11.37 14.16 -13.29
C VAL A 950 -10.46 13.74 -14.46
N ARG A 951 -9.71 14.69 -15.04
CA ARG A 951 -8.76 14.42 -16.13
C ARG A 951 -7.68 13.44 -15.69
N ALA A 952 -7.10 13.61 -14.50
CA ALA A 952 -6.07 12.70 -13.99
C ALA A 952 -6.58 11.25 -13.95
N VAL A 953 -7.78 11.02 -13.40
CA VAL A 953 -8.41 9.69 -13.31
C VAL A 953 -8.68 9.10 -14.70
N VAL A 954 -9.24 9.88 -15.63
CA VAL A 954 -9.55 9.42 -17.00
C VAL A 954 -8.28 9.21 -17.85
N SER A 955 -7.23 10.00 -17.61
CA SER A 955 -5.98 9.94 -18.37
C SER A 955 -5.11 8.72 -18.04
N GLY A 956 -5.27 8.11 -16.86
CA GLY A 956 -4.50 6.94 -16.44
C GLY A 956 -4.62 5.77 -17.43
N PRO A 957 -5.84 5.23 -17.69
CA PRO A 957 -6.02 4.16 -18.66
C PRO A 957 -5.60 4.54 -20.08
N ALA A 958 -5.78 5.81 -20.47
CA ALA A 958 -5.32 6.32 -21.76
C ALA A 958 -3.78 6.31 -21.88
N HIS A 959 -3.06 6.66 -20.80
CA HIS A 959 -1.59 6.59 -20.74
C HIS A 959 -1.07 5.15 -20.82
N CYS A 960 -1.75 4.18 -20.20
CA CYS A 960 -1.41 2.76 -20.33
C CYS A 960 -1.52 2.28 -21.78
N LEU A 961 -2.59 2.66 -22.48
CA LEU A 961 -2.76 2.37 -23.92
C LEU A 961 -1.68 3.07 -24.76
N LEU A 962 -1.41 4.35 -24.47
CA LEU A 962 -0.39 5.13 -25.16
C LEU A 962 1.00 4.49 -25.07
N GLY A 963 1.43 4.08 -23.87
CA GLY A 963 2.73 3.42 -23.68
C GLY A 963 2.90 2.16 -24.53
N ARG A 964 1.83 1.37 -24.69
CA ARG A 964 1.85 0.15 -25.50
C ARG A 964 1.88 0.45 -27.01
N LEU A 965 1.14 1.46 -27.45
CA LEU A 965 1.17 1.92 -28.84
C LEU A 965 2.55 2.45 -29.22
N VAL A 966 3.17 3.26 -28.34
CA VAL A 966 4.53 3.76 -28.52
C VAL A 966 5.53 2.59 -28.60
N SER A 967 5.44 1.61 -27.70
CA SER A 967 6.29 0.40 -27.74
C SER A 967 6.15 -0.37 -29.06
N MET A 968 4.92 -0.55 -29.56
CA MET A 968 4.66 -1.24 -30.81
C MET A 968 5.23 -0.50 -32.03
N VAL A 969 5.11 0.84 -32.06
CA VAL A 969 5.66 1.68 -33.14
C VAL A 969 7.19 1.71 -33.09
N VAL A 970 7.79 1.78 -31.91
CA VAL A 970 9.25 1.69 -31.73
C VAL A 970 9.78 0.33 -32.16
N GLY A 971 9.10 -0.76 -31.80
CA GLY A 971 9.44 -2.11 -32.24
C GLY A 971 9.39 -2.28 -33.77
N TRP A 972 8.37 -1.71 -34.43
CA TRP A 972 8.30 -1.69 -35.89
C TRP A 972 9.43 -0.86 -36.51
N GLN A 973 9.74 0.31 -35.93
CA GLN A 973 10.85 1.15 -36.40
C GLN A 973 12.19 0.42 -36.35
N ALA A 974 12.44 -0.39 -35.31
CA ALA A 974 13.66 -1.20 -35.19
C ALA A 974 13.77 -2.29 -36.28
N VAL A 975 12.63 -2.78 -36.79
CA VAL A 975 12.58 -3.82 -37.85
C VAL A 975 12.70 -3.22 -39.26
N GLU A 976 12.15 -2.03 -39.51
CA GLU A 976 12.19 -1.37 -40.83
C GLU A 976 13.49 -0.59 -41.10
N ASP A 977 14.07 0.01 -40.07
CA ASP A 977 15.36 0.72 -40.13
C ASP A 977 16.41 -0.03 -39.26
N PRO A 978 16.86 -1.23 -39.66
CA PRO A 978 17.95 -1.92 -38.96
C PRO A 978 19.26 -1.11 -39.02
N GLY A 979 19.33 -0.08 -39.86
CA GLY A 979 20.48 0.80 -40.05
C GLY A 979 20.70 1.85 -38.94
N ARG A 980 19.86 1.91 -37.90
CA ARG A 980 20.07 2.82 -36.76
C ARG A 980 20.44 2.11 -35.44
N GLY A 981 20.43 0.77 -35.41
CA GLY A 981 21.04 -0.04 -34.34
C GLY A 981 22.45 -0.51 -34.74
N PRO A 982 23.34 -0.85 -33.79
CA PRO A 982 24.79 -0.99 -34.08
C PRO A 982 25.25 -2.13 -35.01
N SER A 983 24.44 -3.12 -35.41
CA SER A 983 25.02 -4.34 -36.04
C SER A 983 24.20 -5.08 -37.09
N GLY A 984 23.68 -4.35 -38.08
CA GLY A 984 23.05 -4.94 -39.27
C GLY A 984 24.01 -5.33 -40.42
N ARG A 985 25.31 -5.59 -40.17
CA ARG A 985 26.26 -5.92 -41.27
C ARG A 985 26.21 -7.42 -41.62
N PRO A 986 26.22 -7.79 -42.90
CA PRO A 986 26.33 -9.20 -43.29
C PRO A 986 27.69 -9.75 -42.83
N PRO A 987 27.77 -11.03 -42.39
CA PRO A 987 29.03 -11.65 -42.03
C PRO A 987 30.00 -11.63 -43.20
N PRO A 988 31.31 -11.46 -42.95
CA PRO A 988 32.30 -11.32 -44.00
C PRO A 988 32.39 -12.58 -44.85
N GLN A 989 32.69 -12.37 -46.14
CA GLN A 989 32.76 -13.45 -47.12
C GLN A 989 33.86 -14.49 -46.79
N SER A 990 34.89 -14.07 -46.04
CA SER A 990 35.95 -14.93 -45.49
C SER A 990 35.41 -16.01 -44.54
N VAL A 991 34.38 -15.71 -43.76
CA VAL A 991 33.72 -16.65 -42.85
C VAL A 991 32.64 -17.44 -43.59
N LEU A 992 31.83 -16.78 -44.41
CA LEU A 992 30.75 -17.43 -45.17
C LEU A 992 31.25 -18.51 -46.14
N SER A 993 32.41 -18.29 -46.77
CA SER A 993 33.03 -19.27 -47.67
C SER A 993 33.56 -20.53 -46.97
N ARG A 994 33.72 -20.48 -45.65
CA ARG A 994 34.20 -21.57 -44.79
C ARG A 994 33.08 -22.27 -44.03
N VAL A 995 31.82 -21.88 -44.20
CA VAL A 995 30.67 -22.64 -43.68
C VAL A 995 30.58 -23.97 -44.42
N PRO A 996 30.57 -25.12 -43.72
CA PRO A 996 30.44 -26.43 -44.36
C PRO A 996 29.21 -26.50 -45.28
N ARG A 997 29.42 -26.95 -46.51
CA ARG A 997 28.35 -26.98 -47.54
C ARG A 997 27.19 -27.89 -47.14
N GLU A 998 27.47 -28.90 -46.33
CA GLU A 998 26.53 -29.89 -45.81
C GLU A 998 25.51 -29.29 -44.83
N TRP A 999 25.81 -28.12 -44.27
CA TRP A 999 24.90 -27.41 -43.36
C TRP A 999 23.77 -26.69 -44.11
N ASN A 1000 23.84 -26.56 -45.45
CA ASN A 1000 22.83 -25.90 -46.28
C ASN A 1000 22.48 -24.47 -45.83
N TYR A 1001 23.45 -23.74 -45.25
CA TYR A 1001 23.24 -22.37 -44.79
C TYR A 1001 22.95 -21.43 -45.97
N GLN A 1002 21.87 -20.65 -45.88
CA GLN A 1002 21.54 -19.62 -46.85
C GLN A 1002 21.83 -18.25 -46.23
N PRO A 1003 22.90 -17.55 -46.67
CA PRO A 1003 23.18 -16.20 -46.19
C PRO A 1003 21.96 -15.31 -46.42
N ARG A 1004 21.56 -14.58 -45.38
CA ARG A 1004 20.54 -13.54 -45.50
C ARG A 1004 21.12 -12.43 -46.38
N GLU A 1005 21.00 -12.56 -47.69
CA GLU A 1005 21.27 -11.44 -48.58
C GLU A 1005 20.35 -10.30 -48.15
N ALA A 1006 20.92 -9.11 -47.94
CA ALA A 1006 20.14 -7.89 -47.78
C ALA A 1006 19.19 -7.85 -48.96
N ARG A 1007 17.92 -8.20 -48.70
CA ARG A 1007 16.87 -8.32 -49.70
C ARG A 1007 16.95 -7.03 -50.49
N ARG A 1008 17.47 -7.14 -51.71
CA ARG A 1008 17.74 -6.00 -52.59
C ARG A 1008 16.48 -5.17 -52.55
N LYS A 1009 16.59 -3.92 -52.08
CA LYS A 1009 15.48 -2.96 -52.01
C LYS A 1009 14.76 -2.97 -53.36
N GLU A 1010 13.65 -3.70 -53.45
CA GLU A 1010 12.51 -3.16 -54.16
C GLU A 1010 11.93 -2.10 -53.23
N PRO A 1011 11.78 -0.84 -53.67
CA PRO A 1011 11.12 0.18 -52.90
C PRO A 1011 9.61 -0.07 -52.95
N ALA A 1012 9.16 -1.20 -52.43
CA ALA A 1012 7.79 -1.28 -51.96
C ALA A 1012 7.79 -0.54 -50.63
N ALA A 1013 7.39 0.72 -50.64
CA ALA A 1013 7.04 1.45 -49.43
C ALA A 1013 6.07 0.56 -48.64
N ARG A 1014 6.58 -0.13 -47.62
CA ARG A 1014 5.74 -0.78 -46.62
C ARG A 1014 5.13 0.37 -45.84
N SER A 1015 3.97 0.81 -46.32
CA SER A 1015 3.21 1.89 -45.70
C SER A 1015 2.99 1.55 -44.23
N ALA A 1016 2.98 2.55 -43.34
CA ALA A 1016 2.57 2.40 -41.94
C ALA A 1016 1.13 1.85 -41.75
N GLY A 1017 0.38 1.66 -42.84
CA GLY A 1017 -1.01 1.19 -42.86
C GLY A 1017 -1.27 -0.11 -42.09
N PRO A 1018 -0.55 -1.22 -42.31
CA PRO A 1018 -0.80 -2.48 -41.60
C PRO A 1018 -0.53 -2.38 -40.10
N LEU A 1019 0.51 -1.63 -39.70
CA LEU A 1019 0.80 -1.35 -38.29
C LEU A 1019 -0.31 -0.49 -37.67
N ALA A 1020 -0.81 0.49 -38.40
CA ALA A 1020 -1.92 1.34 -37.95
C ALA A 1020 -3.21 0.52 -37.77
N VAL A 1021 -3.51 -0.43 -38.66
CA VAL A 1021 -4.63 -1.37 -38.51
C VAL A 1021 -4.47 -2.21 -37.23
N GLN A 1022 -3.28 -2.73 -36.98
CA GLN A 1022 -2.99 -3.53 -35.78
C GLN A 1022 -3.08 -2.70 -34.48
N ALA A 1023 -2.57 -1.47 -34.48
CA ALA A 1023 -2.68 -0.55 -33.34
C ALA A 1023 -4.14 -0.21 -33.03
N LEU A 1024 -4.95 0.08 -34.05
CA LEU A 1024 -6.38 0.36 -33.87
C LEU A 1024 -7.11 -0.89 -33.34
N SER A 1025 -6.78 -2.08 -33.84
CA SER A 1025 -7.32 -3.34 -33.29
C SER A 1025 -7.01 -3.47 -31.80
N LEU A 1026 -5.77 -3.17 -31.39
CA LEU A 1026 -5.35 -3.22 -29.99
C LEU A 1026 -6.10 -2.20 -29.12
N VAL A 1027 -6.30 -0.97 -29.60
CA VAL A 1027 -7.07 0.06 -28.88
C VAL A 1027 -8.51 -0.40 -28.67
N PHE A 1028 -9.22 -0.78 -29.73
CA PHE A 1028 -10.62 -1.19 -29.61
C PHE A 1028 -10.79 -2.48 -28.82
N THR A 1029 -9.84 -3.42 -28.90
CA THR A 1029 -9.88 -4.68 -28.16
C THR A 1029 -9.74 -4.46 -26.65
N ASN A 1030 -8.94 -3.47 -26.23
CA ASN A 1030 -8.71 -3.17 -24.81
C ASN A 1030 -9.53 -1.98 -24.28
N LEU A 1031 -10.35 -1.35 -25.12
CA LEU A 1031 -11.19 -0.22 -24.72
C LEU A 1031 -12.21 -0.58 -23.62
N PRO A 1032 -12.92 -1.73 -23.64
CA PRO A 1032 -13.81 -2.12 -22.54
C PRO A 1032 -13.08 -2.25 -21.20
N LEU A 1033 -11.88 -2.84 -21.21
CA LEU A 1033 -11.05 -2.98 -20.01
C LEU A 1033 -10.57 -1.62 -19.48
N ALA A 1034 -10.21 -0.69 -20.37
CA ALA A 1034 -9.85 0.68 -19.98
C ALA A 1034 -11.02 1.43 -19.33
N VAL A 1035 -12.26 1.18 -19.77
CA VAL A 1035 -13.46 1.73 -19.12
C VAL A 1035 -13.72 1.06 -17.78
N ALA A 1036 -13.60 -0.27 -17.70
CA ALA A 1036 -13.79 -1.03 -16.46
C ALA A 1036 -12.77 -0.64 -15.38
N SER A 1037 -11.54 -0.25 -15.76
CA SER A 1037 -10.53 0.24 -14.82
C SER A 1037 -10.85 1.61 -14.20
N LEU A 1038 -11.84 2.36 -14.71
CA LEU A 1038 -12.22 3.63 -14.10
C LEU A 1038 -13.11 3.41 -12.87
N PRO A 1039 -13.01 4.26 -11.83
CA PRO A 1039 -13.91 4.16 -10.68
C PRO A 1039 -15.38 4.29 -11.09
N LEU A 1040 -16.23 3.42 -10.56
CA LEU A 1040 -17.67 3.40 -10.85
C LEU A 1040 -18.38 4.75 -10.61
N PRO A 1041 -18.06 5.52 -9.54
CA PRO A 1041 -18.64 6.85 -9.35
C PRO A 1041 -18.30 7.84 -10.48
N VAL A 1042 -17.09 7.73 -11.06
CA VAL A 1042 -16.67 8.57 -12.20
C VAL A 1042 -17.41 8.15 -13.46
N ARG A 1043 -17.59 6.84 -13.71
CA ARG A 1043 -18.42 6.36 -14.84
C ARG A 1043 -19.84 6.92 -14.76
N PHE A 1044 -20.44 6.90 -13.56
CA PHE A 1044 -21.77 7.45 -13.31
C PHE A 1044 -21.83 8.97 -13.52
N LEU A 1045 -20.80 9.72 -13.11
CA LEU A 1045 -20.68 11.16 -13.36
C LEU A 1045 -20.74 11.49 -14.86
N PHE A 1046 -20.01 10.75 -15.70
CA PHE A 1046 -20.05 10.94 -17.15
C PHE A 1046 -21.40 10.56 -17.76
N GLN A 1047 -22.08 9.53 -17.22
CA GLN A 1047 -23.43 9.16 -17.65
C GLN A 1047 -24.45 10.26 -17.34
N ALA A 1048 -24.35 10.88 -16.16
CA ALA A 1048 -25.20 12.01 -15.78
C ALA A 1048 -24.89 13.25 -16.63
N ALA A 1049 -23.62 13.54 -16.87
CA ALA A 1049 -23.18 14.65 -17.72
C ALA A 1049 -23.69 14.51 -19.17
N GLU A 1050 -23.66 13.31 -19.76
CA GLU A 1050 -24.16 13.06 -21.13
C GLU A 1050 -25.65 13.41 -21.27
N LYS A 1051 -26.47 13.20 -20.22
CA LYS A 1051 -27.88 13.59 -20.20
C LYS A 1051 -28.07 15.10 -20.15
N ARG A 1052 -27.16 15.84 -19.50
CA ARG A 1052 -27.21 17.30 -19.34
C ARG A 1052 -26.66 18.04 -20.58
N LEU A 1053 -25.66 17.49 -21.26
CA LEU A 1053 -24.99 18.06 -22.44
C LEU A 1053 -25.76 17.81 -23.76
N SER A 1054 -27.05 18.17 -23.79
CA SER A 1054 -27.93 17.92 -24.95
C SER A 1054 -27.46 18.57 -26.26
N GLN A 1055 -26.64 19.63 -26.18
CA GLN A 1055 -26.08 20.32 -27.35
C GLN A 1055 -25.05 19.49 -28.14
N HIS A 1056 -24.38 18.54 -27.48
CA HIS A 1056 -23.40 17.63 -28.10
C HIS A 1056 -24.00 16.25 -28.46
N ALA A 1057 -25.30 16.05 -28.26
CA ALA A 1057 -25.96 14.75 -28.41
C ALA A 1057 -25.80 14.10 -29.80
N ARG A 1058 -25.58 14.89 -30.87
CA ARG A 1058 -25.31 14.36 -32.22
C ARG A 1058 -23.94 13.72 -32.34
N GLN A 1059 -22.92 14.33 -31.72
CA GLN A 1059 -21.53 13.85 -31.74
C GLN A 1059 -21.33 12.68 -30.78
N LEU A 1060 -21.97 12.73 -29.61
CA LEU A 1060 -21.89 11.70 -28.58
C LEU A 1060 -22.78 10.48 -28.86
N ARG A 1061 -23.55 10.48 -29.96
CA ARG A 1061 -24.54 9.43 -30.23
C ARG A 1061 -23.94 8.05 -30.45
N SER A 1062 -22.73 7.95 -31.00
CA SER A 1062 -22.04 6.69 -31.28
C SER A 1062 -21.03 6.31 -30.19
N THR A 1063 -20.34 7.29 -29.60
CA THR A 1063 -19.24 7.09 -28.65
C THR A 1063 -19.65 7.28 -27.18
N GLY A 1064 -20.58 8.18 -26.86
CA GLY A 1064 -20.86 8.58 -25.47
C GLY A 1064 -19.75 9.45 -24.87
N LEU A 1065 -20.05 10.18 -23.79
CA LEU A 1065 -19.16 11.21 -23.25
C LEU A 1065 -17.88 10.63 -22.62
N LEU A 1066 -17.98 9.48 -21.93
CA LEU A 1066 -16.82 8.87 -21.28
C LEU A 1066 -15.79 8.36 -22.29
N LEU A 1067 -16.24 7.64 -23.34
CA LEU A 1067 -15.35 7.19 -24.41
C LEU A 1067 -14.79 8.38 -25.19
N TRP A 1068 -15.58 9.44 -25.35
CA TRP A 1068 -15.11 10.68 -25.94
C TRP A 1068 -13.92 11.27 -25.16
N ALA A 1069 -14.05 11.39 -23.84
CA ALA A 1069 -12.98 11.91 -22.99
C ALA A 1069 -11.75 10.99 -22.97
N LEU A 1070 -11.94 9.67 -22.85
CA LEU A 1070 -10.84 8.69 -22.81
C LEU A 1070 -10.05 8.66 -24.13
N LEU A 1071 -10.76 8.51 -25.26
CA LEU A 1071 -10.13 8.51 -26.58
C LEU A 1071 -9.54 9.89 -26.93
N GLY A 1072 -10.17 10.98 -26.48
CA GLY A 1072 -9.62 12.32 -26.64
C GLY A 1072 -8.30 12.50 -25.87
N CYS A 1073 -8.20 12.01 -24.64
CA CYS A 1073 -6.94 12.00 -23.89
C CYS A 1073 -5.86 11.14 -24.57
N LEU A 1074 -6.24 9.99 -25.15
CA LEU A 1074 -5.33 9.15 -25.93
C LEU A 1074 -4.83 9.87 -27.20
N VAL A 1075 -5.72 10.54 -27.93
CA VAL A 1075 -5.38 11.34 -29.12
C VAL A 1075 -4.43 12.48 -28.76
N ALA A 1076 -4.72 13.24 -27.69
CA ALA A 1076 -3.84 14.30 -27.23
C ALA A 1076 -2.44 13.77 -26.86
N GLY A 1077 -2.35 12.59 -26.23
CA GLY A 1077 -1.08 11.94 -25.93
C GLY A 1077 -0.34 11.38 -27.15
N LEU A 1078 -1.05 10.98 -28.22
CA LEU A 1078 -0.45 10.56 -29.48
C LEU A 1078 0.10 11.75 -30.31
N GLU A 1079 -0.52 12.93 -30.17
CA GLU A 1079 -0.08 14.17 -30.81
C GLU A 1079 1.09 14.85 -30.06
N ASP A 1080 1.21 14.60 -28.75
CA ASP A 1080 2.31 15.07 -27.89
C ASP A 1080 3.60 14.27 -28.14
N GLN A 1081 4.50 14.88 -28.93
CA GLN A 1081 5.78 14.26 -29.29
C GLN A 1081 6.72 14.12 -28.09
N ASP A 1082 6.67 15.05 -27.14
CA ASP A 1082 7.57 15.05 -25.98
C ASP A 1082 7.16 13.94 -25.01
N ALA A 1083 5.86 13.73 -24.80
CA ALA A 1083 5.34 12.63 -24.00
C ALA A 1083 5.70 11.25 -24.61
N ALA A 1084 5.58 11.10 -25.93
CA ALA A 1084 5.91 9.85 -26.62
C ALA A 1084 7.42 9.52 -26.60
N GLU A 1085 8.29 10.54 -26.70
CA GLU A 1085 9.75 10.37 -26.56
C GLU A 1085 10.16 10.05 -25.11
N GLN A 1086 9.50 10.64 -24.12
CA GLN A 1086 9.72 10.29 -22.70
C GLN A 1086 9.30 8.84 -22.40
N LEU A 1087 8.18 8.37 -22.96
CA LEU A 1087 7.68 7.00 -22.76
C LEU A 1087 8.56 5.94 -23.43
N SER A 1088 9.12 6.24 -24.61
CA SER A 1088 10.06 5.34 -25.30
C SER A 1088 11.48 5.42 -24.76
N GLY A 1089 11.88 6.56 -24.19
CA GLY A 1089 13.25 6.87 -23.78
C GLY A 1089 14.25 6.84 -24.95
N ALA A 1090 13.76 7.10 -26.17
CA ALA A 1090 14.56 7.21 -27.39
C ALA A 1090 13.90 8.22 -28.36
N ALA A 1091 14.70 8.92 -29.16
CA ALA A 1091 14.18 9.87 -30.14
C ALA A 1091 13.40 9.15 -31.26
N LEU A 1092 12.13 9.51 -31.44
CA LEU A 1092 11.27 8.88 -32.45
C LEU A 1092 11.66 9.34 -33.86
N GLY A 1093 11.82 8.38 -34.78
CA GLY A 1093 12.11 8.67 -36.18
C GLY A 1093 10.92 9.28 -36.92
N ARG A 1094 11.16 9.91 -38.08
CA ARG A 1094 10.09 10.54 -38.89
C ARG A 1094 8.94 9.57 -39.20
N GLY A 1095 9.24 8.33 -39.58
CA GLY A 1095 8.22 7.30 -39.87
C GLY A 1095 7.39 6.89 -38.64
N ALA A 1096 7.99 6.86 -37.45
CA ALA A 1096 7.28 6.59 -36.21
C ALA A 1096 6.34 7.75 -35.82
N ARG A 1097 6.82 9.00 -35.94
CA ARG A 1097 6.00 10.20 -35.72
C ARG A 1097 4.82 10.27 -36.70
N ASP A 1098 5.07 10.01 -37.98
CA ASP A 1098 4.02 9.98 -39.00
C ASP A 1098 3.00 8.86 -38.73
N CYS A 1099 3.43 7.72 -38.15
CA CYS A 1099 2.54 6.63 -37.76
C CYS A 1099 1.67 6.98 -36.53
N LEU A 1100 2.24 7.60 -35.49
CA LEU A 1100 1.49 8.05 -34.32
C LEU A 1100 0.47 9.14 -34.70
N ALA A 1101 0.86 10.09 -35.56
CA ALA A 1101 -0.05 11.09 -36.12
C ALA A 1101 -1.17 10.44 -36.97
N LEU A 1102 -0.84 9.44 -37.80
CA LEU A 1102 -1.84 8.68 -38.55
C LEU A 1102 -2.83 7.95 -37.62
N LEU A 1103 -2.36 7.41 -36.49
CA LEU A 1103 -3.21 6.77 -35.48
C LEU A 1103 -4.15 7.76 -34.80
N ALA A 1104 -3.64 8.95 -34.41
CA ALA A 1104 -4.46 10.02 -33.86
C ALA A 1104 -5.58 10.44 -34.84
N GLU A 1105 -5.24 10.65 -36.11
CA GLU A 1105 -6.21 10.99 -37.16
C GLU A 1105 -7.24 9.86 -37.41
N CYS A 1106 -6.82 8.60 -37.34
CA CYS A 1106 -7.74 7.46 -37.46
C CYS A 1106 -8.71 7.38 -36.28
N LEU A 1107 -8.24 7.58 -35.04
CA LEU A 1107 -9.11 7.62 -33.86
C LEU A 1107 -10.09 8.79 -33.93
N GLN A 1108 -9.63 9.99 -34.28
CA GLN A 1108 -10.50 11.16 -34.48
C GLN A 1108 -11.59 10.89 -35.53
N ALA A 1109 -11.25 10.24 -36.65
CA ALA A 1109 -12.21 9.86 -37.68
C ALA A 1109 -13.25 8.84 -37.17
N THR A 1110 -12.85 7.86 -36.34
CA THR A 1110 -13.78 6.90 -35.73
C THR A 1110 -14.70 7.52 -34.68
N MET A 1111 -14.26 8.57 -33.99
CA MET A 1111 -15.05 9.32 -33.01
C MET A 1111 -16.08 10.25 -33.66
N GLY A 1112 -16.07 10.41 -34.99
CA GLY A 1112 -16.93 11.35 -35.70
C GLY A 1112 -16.52 12.82 -35.51
N ILE A 1113 -15.28 13.07 -35.07
CA ILE A 1113 -14.69 14.42 -35.06
C ILE A 1113 -14.52 14.82 -36.52
N GLN A 1114 -15.48 15.59 -37.04
CA GLN A 1114 -15.32 16.24 -38.34
C GLN A 1114 -14.22 17.30 -38.21
N LEU A 1115 -12.98 16.91 -38.49
CA LEU A 1115 -12.01 17.83 -39.08
C LEU A 1115 -12.73 18.50 -40.25
N LYS A 1116 -12.70 19.82 -40.35
CA LYS A 1116 -13.29 20.56 -41.48
C LYS A 1116 -12.64 20.09 -42.80
N GLY A 1117 -13.12 18.99 -43.39
CA GLY A 1117 -12.55 18.37 -44.59
C GLY A 1117 -12.79 16.86 -44.70
N VAL A 1118 -12.66 16.32 -45.92
CA VAL A 1118 -12.69 14.87 -46.19
C VAL A 1118 -11.48 14.21 -45.52
N PRO A 1119 -11.63 13.10 -44.78
CA PRO A 1119 -10.50 12.42 -44.15
C PRO A 1119 -9.45 12.04 -45.19
N LYS A 1120 -8.17 12.14 -44.82
CA LYS A 1120 -7.06 11.85 -45.74
C LYS A 1120 -7.23 10.44 -46.33
N PRO A 1121 -6.86 10.22 -47.61
CA PRO A 1121 -7.00 8.92 -48.25
C PRO A 1121 -6.21 7.80 -47.55
N ALA A 1122 -5.16 8.15 -46.80
CA ALA A 1122 -4.42 7.19 -45.95
C ALA A 1122 -5.27 6.69 -44.77
N VAL A 1123 -6.02 7.57 -44.10
CA VAL A 1123 -6.91 7.24 -42.98
C VAL A 1123 -8.06 6.34 -43.47
N LEU A 1124 -8.69 6.70 -44.60
CA LEU A 1124 -9.76 5.89 -45.18
C LEU A 1124 -9.29 4.48 -45.56
N LYS A 1125 -8.08 4.34 -46.09
CA LYS A 1125 -7.48 3.02 -46.39
C LYS A 1125 -7.26 2.17 -45.15
N VAL A 1126 -6.78 2.76 -44.05
CA VAL A 1126 -6.56 2.04 -42.78
C VAL A 1126 -7.89 1.60 -42.16
N LEU A 1127 -8.88 2.50 -42.10
CA LEU A 1127 -10.20 2.17 -41.55
C LEU A 1127 -10.92 1.12 -42.39
N GLN A 1128 -10.82 1.21 -43.72
CA GLN A 1128 -11.42 0.23 -44.62
C GLN A 1128 -10.70 -1.13 -44.52
N ALA A 1129 -9.37 -1.15 -44.40
CA ALA A 1129 -8.64 -2.38 -44.16
C ALA A 1129 -9.02 -3.03 -42.82
N LEU A 1130 -9.21 -2.23 -41.76
CA LEU A 1130 -9.68 -2.74 -40.47
C LEU A 1130 -11.09 -3.34 -40.58
N GLU A 1131 -11.99 -2.70 -41.33
CA GLU A 1131 -13.35 -3.19 -41.58
C GLU A 1131 -13.37 -4.46 -42.44
N ASP A 1132 -12.50 -4.53 -43.46
CA ASP A 1132 -12.34 -5.72 -44.32
C ASP A 1132 -11.80 -6.92 -43.52
N HIS A 1133 -10.88 -6.68 -42.57
CA HIS A 1133 -10.35 -7.70 -41.68
C HIS A 1133 -11.32 -8.10 -40.55
N ARG A 1134 -12.08 -7.14 -40.00
CA ARG A 1134 -13.02 -7.36 -38.89
C ARG A 1134 -14.32 -6.56 -39.07
N PRO A 1135 -15.27 -7.07 -39.87
CA PRO A 1135 -16.52 -6.37 -40.15
C PRO A 1135 -17.36 -6.16 -38.89
N ASN A 1136 -17.86 -4.93 -38.69
CA ASN A 1136 -18.64 -4.45 -37.54
C ASN A 1136 -17.95 -4.57 -36.16
N TRP A 1137 -16.67 -4.95 -36.10
CA TRP A 1137 -15.98 -5.20 -34.83
C TRP A 1137 -15.73 -3.92 -34.03
N THR A 1138 -15.29 -2.86 -34.70
CA THR A 1138 -15.06 -1.55 -34.08
C THR A 1138 -16.34 -1.02 -33.43
N THR A 1139 -17.47 -1.10 -34.14
CA THR A 1139 -18.79 -0.78 -33.61
C THR A 1139 -19.22 -1.68 -32.46
N LEU A 1140 -18.92 -2.98 -32.51
CA LEU A 1140 -19.22 -3.92 -31.42
C LEU A 1140 -18.43 -3.59 -30.15
N MET A 1141 -17.14 -3.31 -30.27
CA MET A 1141 -16.28 -2.98 -29.12
C MET A 1141 -16.62 -1.62 -28.53
N LEU A 1142 -16.95 -0.62 -29.35
CA LEU A 1142 -17.49 0.65 -28.88
C LEU A 1142 -18.83 0.47 -28.15
N GLN A 1143 -19.71 -0.40 -28.65
CA GLN A 1143 -20.97 -0.72 -27.97
C GLN A 1143 -20.74 -1.45 -26.64
N LYS A 1144 -19.81 -2.43 -26.59
CA LYS A 1144 -19.42 -3.11 -25.35
C LYS A 1144 -18.88 -2.12 -24.32
N ALA A 1145 -17.91 -1.29 -24.70
CA ALA A 1145 -17.33 -0.29 -23.82
C ALA A 1145 -18.35 0.76 -23.36
N ARG A 1146 -19.31 1.13 -24.22
CA ARG A 1146 -20.40 2.03 -23.84
C ARG A 1146 -21.37 1.39 -22.85
N ARG A 1147 -21.69 0.10 -22.96
CA ARG A 1147 -22.53 -0.58 -21.96
C ARG A 1147 -21.90 -0.54 -20.57
N LEU A 1148 -20.60 -0.79 -20.47
CA LEU A 1148 -19.84 -0.69 -19.21
C LEU A 1148 -19.79 0.73 -18.62
N SER A 1149 -20.04 1.75 -19.44
CA SER A 1149 -20.18 3.14 -18.96
C SER A 1149 -21.60 3.48 -18.48
N SER A 1150 -22.60 2.64 -18.79
CA SER A 1150 -24.02 2.91 -18.54
C SER A 1150 -24.73 1.92 -17.61
N ASP A 1151 -24.19 0.72 -17.45
CA ASP A 1151 -24.78 -0.35 -16.62
C ASP A 1151 -24.45 -0.11 -15.14
N ARG A 1152 -25.48 -0.23 -14.30
CA ARG A 1152 -25.44 -0.05 -12.84
C ARG A 1152 -24.94 -1.29 -12.13
#